data_AF-A0AA49GS85-F1
#
_entry.id   AF-A0AA49GS85-F1
#
_cell.length_a   1.000
_cell.length_b   1.000
_cell.length_c   1.000
_cell.angle_alpha   90.00
_cell.angle_beta   90.00
_cell.angle_gamma   90.00
#
_symmetry.space_group_name_H-M   'P 1'
#
loop_
_entity.id
_entity.type
_entity.pdbx_description
1 polymer ?
#
loop_
_entity_poly.entity_id
_entity_poly.type
_entity_poly.pdbx_seq_one_letter_code
_entity_poly.pdbx_strand_id
1 'polypeptide(L)'
;MKNLYHLLIILCLLITINPAWSQTEATAWGNITGIRVDGQLMQFETSVRLVGNDWSSIQSTYKERQRPSYTRDGNRQIIETRMDSLYITKTIEDTGKGSARVDVALTSRADTSFTGAFFSITLPQADYANATVELINPADVSLNGTQPNGQDEYLRIPAEGVRFVAEHRQLEVTMEEPTEIIVRNERWFGGSEHIQVYFAILTDSLTSGQTANKTFTLNATGDIDTSPVTLTLNSEQPGREFAGLGGNFRLQNPNTDPQVIEYCLDNLRVAWGRADMPWYLWHPEEDVDPLEAARNGDINPRVKASMEMAQELYKRDIPVILSAWFPPEWAAVGPLNFQPKNGVFGNPLDSTKMDKIYASITSYIIYLKEQYGVEVEMFSFNESDLGINVRQTAKEHAQLIKGLGAYMASKGLKTKMLLGDTADGNGYNFLNASLADSATYPYIDAVSFHSWRGWADTTFTKWHQAAEKLDVPLIVGEGSIDAAAWRYPAIFEEYTYAMEEINLYTRILAICQPLTILQWQLTADYSPLVGGGIFGNDEELRPTQRFWNLKQLASTPENVFAMPIRSDKEDVTCAALGNNRTGDYAIHLVNNGPTRQATLTGLPRKVKSLQLYVTDNERNMQKSDVIKVKDGQAQFTLDEVSYTSLMSGE
;
A
#
# COMPACT_ATOMS: atom_id res chain seq x y z
N MET A 1 -27.69 39.82 -30.56
CA MET A 1 -27.70 39.22 -29.20
C MET A 1 -27.91 37.70 -29.18
N LYS A 2 -27.48 36.95 -30.22
CA LYS A 2 -27.49 35.47 -30.22
C LYS A 2 -26.09 34.82 -30.37
N ASN A 3 -25.05 35.63 -30.61
CA ASN A 3 -23.68 35.15 -30.79
C ASN A 3 -22.77 35.38 -29.57
N LEU A 4 -23.30 35.93 -28.47
CA LEU A 4 -22.52 36.15 -27.23
C LEU A 4 -22.67 35.00 -26.22
N TYR A 5 -23.72 34.19 -26.36
CA TYR A 5 -23.97 33.03 -25.47
C TYR A 5 -23.17 31.78 -25.85
N HIS A 6 -22.72 31.65 -27.11
CA HIS A 6 -21.91 30.51 -27.53
C HIS A 6 -20.41 30.69 -27.22
N LEU A 7 -19.96 31.93 -26.98
CA LEU A 7 -18.58 32.20 -26.54
C LEU A 7 -18.42 32.01 -25.03
N LEU A 8 -19.50 32.14 -24.24
CA LEU A 8 -19.46 31.91 -22.80
C LEU A 8 -19.53 30.42 -22.41
N ILE A 9 -20.11 29.56 -23.26
CA ILE A 9 -20.20 28.11 -23.00
C ILE A 9 -18.90 27.37 -23.38
N ILE A 10 -18.09 27.92 -24.29
CA ILE A 10 -16.77 27.36 -24.63
C ILE A 10 -15.67 27.83 -23.65
N LEU A 11 -15.88 28.94 -22.93
CA LEU A 11 -14.91 29.45 -21.95
C LEU A 11 -15.04 28.82 -20.55
N CYS A 12 -16.11 28.07 -20.27
CA CYS A 12 -16.29 27.35 -19.00
C CYS A 12 -15.80 25.88 -19.02
N LEU A 13 -15.21 25.42 -20.13
CA LEU A 13 -14.59 24.08 -20.28
C LEU A 13 -13.06 24.11 -20.19
N LEU A 14 -12.48 25.26 -19.82
CA LEU A 14 -11.06 25.40 -19.47
C LEU A 14 -10.90 25.71 -17.98
N ILE A 15 -11.64 25.00 -17.12
CA ILE A 15 -11.04 24.69 -15.82
C ILE A 15 -9.94 23.70 -16.17
N THR A 16 -8.73 24.21 -16.37
CA THR A 16 -7.53 23.41 -16.21
C THR A 16 -7.60 22.87 -14.79
N ILE A 17 -8.15 21.67 -14.65
CA ILE A 17 -7.77 20.78 -13.57
C ILE A 17 -6.28 20.67 -13.80
N ASN A 18 -5.46 21.46 -13.08
CA ASN A 18 -4.03 21.24 -13.09
C ASN A 18 -3.88 19.80 -12.62
N PRO A 19 -3.52 18.82 -13.47
CA PRO A 19 -3.14 17.54 -12.92
C PRO A 19 -2.00 17.87 -11.99
N ALA A 20 -2.18 17.56 -10.71
CA ALA A 20 -1.23 17.85 -9.66
C ALA A 20 -0.04 16.89 -9.82
N TRP A 21 0.66 16.98 -10.96
CA TRP A 21 1.90 16.28 -11.17
C TRP A 21 2.92 16.96 -10.27
N SER A 22 3.23 16.29 -9.16
CA SER A 22 4.40 16.64 -8.39
C SER A 22 5.56 15.79 -8.82
N GLN A 23 6.60 16.41 -9.36
CA GLN A 23 7.89 15.75 -9.49
C GLN A 23 8.45 15.35 -8.11
N THR A 24 8.08 16.07 -7.05
CA THR A 24 8.57 15.80 -5.69
C THR A 24 7.74 14.70 -5.07
N GLU A 25 8.37 13.55 -4.79
CA GLU A 25 7.68 12.46 -4.12
C GLU A 25 7.73 12.71 -2.61
N ALA A 26 6.56 12.86 -1.98
CA ALA A 26 6.46 13.04 -0.54
C ALA A 26 5.45 12.09 0.10
N THR A 27 5.77 11.66 1.31
CA THR A 27 4.94 10.79 2.13
C THR A 27 3.96 11.60 2.98
N ALA A 28 2.88 10.97 3.44
CA ALA A 28 1.91 11.62 4.31
C ALA A 28 2.48 12.09 5.67
N TRP A 29 3.59 11.49 6.13
CA TRP A 29 4.31 11.93 7.34
C TRP A 29 5.37 13.00 7.07
N GLY A 30 5.45 13.51 5.84
CA GLY A 30 6.24 14.68 5.47
C GLY A 30 7.67 14.38 5.03
N ASN A 31 8.04 13.13 4.75
CA ASN A 31 9.35 12.81 4.18
C ASN A 31 9.28 12.92 2.65
N ILE A 32 10.18 13.68 2.04
CA ILE A 32 10.42 13.61 0.59
C ILE A 32 11.29 12.37 0.33
N THR A 33 10.94 11.55 -0.65
CA THR A 33 11.66 10.33 -1.04
C THR A 33 12.47 10.50 -2.33
N GLY A 34 12.32 11.64 -3.00
CA GLY A 34 13.15 12.08 -4.12
C GLY A 34 12.45 13.13 -4.96
N ILE A 35 13.12 13.58 -6.01
CA ILE A 35 12.55 14.47 -7.03
C ILE A 35 12.74 13.82 -8.39
N ARG A 36 11.67 13.74 -9.18
CA ARG A 36 11.71 13.23 -10.54
C ARG A 36 12.22 14.28 -11.52
N VAL A 37 13.14 13.88 -12.40
CA VAL A 37 13.62 14.68 -13.53
C VAL A 37 13.43 13.84 -14.78
N ASP A 38 12.52 14.24 -15.69
CA ASP A 38 12.17 13.47 -16.89
C ASP A 38 11.92 11.97 -16.59
N GLY A 39 11.12 11.72 -15.55
CA GLY A 39 10.75 10.37 -15.10
C GLY A 39 11.79 9.68 -14.22
N GLN A 40 13.06 10.11 -14.23
CA GLN A 40 14.13 9.55 -13.38
C GLN A 40 13.98 10.07 -11.95
N LEU A 41 13.83 9.16 -10.99
CA LEU A 41 13.83 9.53 -9.57
C LEU A 41 15.25 9.84 -9.10
N MET A 42 15.51 11.10 -8.78
CA MET A 42 16.72 11.50 -8.05
C MET A 42 16.46 11.22 -6.55
N GLN A 43 16.77 10.00 -6.14
CA GLN A 43 16.41 9.50 -4.82
C GLN A 43 17.24 10.15 -3.70
N PHE A 44 16.54 10.54 -2.63
CA PHE A 44 17.06 10.93 -1.32
C PHE A 44 15.91 10.92 -0.32
N GLU A 45 16.15 10.78 0.98
CA GLU A 45 15.07 10.85 1.97
C GLU A 45 15.23 12.05 2.89
N THR A 46 14.20 12.90 3.02
CA THR A 46 14.19 13.97 4.03
C THR A 46 13.48 13.50 5.30
N SER A 47 13.87 13.99 6.46
CA SER A 47 13.03 13.89 7.67
C SER A 47 13.19 15.11 8.57
N VAL A 48 12.18 15.43 9.38
CA VAL A 48 12.38 16.32 10.52
C VAL A 48 12.87 15.46 11.68
N ARG A 49 13.98 15.84 12.30
CA ARG A 49 14.61 15.09 13.40
C ARG A 49 14.72 15.92 14.66
N LEU A 50 14.38 15.31 15.79
CA LEU A 50 14.62 15.84 17.13
C LEU A 50 15.77 15.05 17.76
N VAL A 51 16.88 15.74 18.05
CA VAL A 51 18.11 15.12 18.57
C VAL A 51 18.27 15.49 20.04
N GLY A 52 18.18 14.49 20.91
CA GLY A 52 18.40 14.61 22.34
C GLY A 52 19.84 14.98 22.71
N ASN A 53 20.06 15.30 23.98
CA ASN A 53 21.38 15.68 24.48
C ASN A 53 22.44 14.61 24.13
N ASP A 54 23.61 15.08 23.73
CA ASP A 54 24.77 14.27 23.37
C ASP A 54 24.52 13.26 22.22
N TRP A 55 23.55 13.53 21.33
CA TRP A 55 23.20 12.67 20.19
C TRP A 55 22.74 11.25 20.58
N SER A 56 22.41 11.05 21.85
CA SER A 56 22.06 9.73 22.41
C SER A 56 20.67 9.24 22.01
N SER A 57 19.78 10.15 21.62
CA SER A 57 18.45 9.85 21.11
C SER A 57 18.13 10.69 19.88
N ILE A 58 17.59 10.04 18.85
CA ILE A 58 17.17 10.70 17.60
C ILE A 58 15.78 10.19 17.29
N GLN A 59 14.81 11.12 17.29
CA GLN A 59 13.47 10.85 16.78
C GLN A 59 13.33 11.47 15.38
N SER A 60 12.57 10.84 14.50
CA SER A 60 12.37 11.27 13.12
C SER A 60 10.92 11.15 12.69
N THR A 61 10.49 12.02 11.77
CA THR A 61 9.26 11.80 11.01
C THR A 61 9.39 10.52 10.21
N TYR A 62 8.42 9.62 10.35
CA TYR A 62 8.47 8.28 9.78
C TYR A 62 7.08 7.65 9.73
N LYS A 63 6.88 6.70 8.81
CA LYS A 63 5.64 5.95 8.64
C LYS A 63 5.12 5.43 9.97
N GLU A 64 3.85 5.70 10.26
CA GLU A 64 3.09 5.21 11.42
C GLU A 64 3.61 5.61 12.81
N ARG A 65 4.72 6.36 12.90
CA ARG A 65 5.20 6.91 14.18
C ARG A 65 4.41 8.14 14.61
N GLN A 66 3.87 8.87 13.64
CA GLN A 66 3.03 10.04 13.87
C GLN A 66 1.59 9.81 13.41
N ARG A 67 0.73 10.78 13.71
CA ARG A 67 -0.65 10.87 13.20
C ARG A 67 -0.78 12.16 12.38
N PRO A 68 -0.25 12.20 11.15
CA PRO A 68 -0.22 13.41 10.36
C PRO A 68 -1.60 13.73 9.77
N SER A 69 -1.81 15.00 9.46
CA SER A 69 -2.74 15.46 8.44
C SER A 69 -1.96 15.69 7.15
N TYR A 70 -2.52 15.29 6.01
CA TYR A 70 -1.96 15.52 4.68
C TYR A 70 -3.04 16.17 3.82
N THR A 71 -2.70 17.28 3.17
CA THR A 71 -3.58 17.96 2.22
C THR A 71 -2.80 18.42 0.99
N ARG A 72 -3.55 18.65 -0.10
CA ARG A 72 -3.03 19.15 -1.37
C ARG A 72 -3.63 20.52 -1.68
N ASP A 73 -2.79 21.44 -2.13
CA ASP A 73 -3.20 22.74 -2.67
C ASP A 73 -2.40 23.02 -3.96
N GLY A 74 -2.95 22.62 -5.11
CA GLY A 74 -2.28 22.74 -6.41
C GLY A 74 -0.95 21.97 -6.46
N ASN A 75 0.16 22.69 -6.64
CA ASN A 75 1.53 22.17 -6.64
C ASN A 75 2.13 22.04 -5.23
N ARG A 76 1.32 22.22 -4.17
CA ARG A 76 1.76 22.16 -2.77
C ARG A 76 1.22 20.95 -2.06
N GLN A 77 2.09 20.27 -1.33
CA GLN A 77 1.78 19.22 -0.37
C GLN A 77 1.97 19.80 1.03
N ILE A 78 0.92 19.78 1.86
CA ILE A 78 0.93 20.37 3.19
C ILE A 78 0.75 19.26 4.20
N ILE A 79 1.71 19.15 5.11
CA ILE A 79 1.76 18.11 6.14
C ILE A 79 1.79 18.77 7.50
N GLU A 80 0.82 18.41 8.34
CA GLU A 80 0.79 18.82 9.74
C GLU A 80 0.98 17.59 10.62
N THR A 81 1.96 17.62 11.50
CA THR A 81 2.28 16.50 12.37
C THR A 81 2.83 16.99 13.70
N ARG A 82 3.10 16.05 14.60
CA ARG A 82 3.79 16.35 15.85
C ARG A 82 4.74 15.23 16.24
N MET A 83 5.82 15.62 16.90
CA MET A 83 6.81 14.75 17.51
C MET A 83 6.99 15.21 18.96
N ASP A 84 6.52 14.41 19.91
CA ASP A 84 6.42 14.80 21.32
C ASP A 84 5.70 16.15 21.53
N SER A 85 6.39 17.16 22.07
CA SER A 85 5.89 18.50 22.32
C SER A 85 6.02 19.45 21.12
N LEU A 86 6.67 19.00 20.05
CA LEU A 86 6.97 19.78 18.85
C LEU A 86 5.88 19.56 17.78
N TYR A 87 5.17 20.63 17.46
CA TYR A 87 4.23 20.69 16.35
C TYR A 87 4.98 21.13 15.10
N ILE A 88 4.73 20.44 13.98
CA ILE A 88 5.47 20.58 12.74
C ILE A 88 4.45 20.80 11.62
N THR A 89 4.60 21.90 10.89
CA THR A 89 3.93 22.11 9.60
C THR A 89 5.00 22.15 8.52
N LYS A 90 4.88 21.28 7.52
CA LYS A 90 5.77 21.22 6.37
C LYS A 90 4.97 21.48 5.10
N THR A 91 5.40 22.46 4.33
CA THR A 91 4.85 22.74 2.99
C THR A 91 5.92 22.44 1.96
N ILE A 92 5.60 21.59 1.00
CA ILE A 92 6.47 21.21 -0.11
C ILE A 92 5.82 21.76 -1.38
N GLU A 93 6.53 22.60 -2.11
CA GLU A 93 6.04 23.26 -3.32
C GLU A 93 7.00 22.99 -4.48
N ASP A 94 6.50 22.46 -5.60
CA ASP A 94 7.30 22.38 -6.81
C ASP A 94 7.52 23.77 -7.41
N THR A 95 8.77 24.14 -7.66
CA THR A 95 9.15 25.49 -8.13
C THR A 95 9.72 25.51 -9.55
N GLY A 96 9.91 24.34 -10.17
CA GLY A 96 10.43 24.17 -11.52
C GLY A 96 11.08 22.81 -11.68
N LYS A 97 11.45 22.41 -12.90
CA LYS A 97 12.04 21.08 -13.15
C LYS A 97 13.23 20.79 -12.22
N GLY A 98 13.20 19.65 -11.54
CA GLY A 98 14.19 19.22 -10.57
C GLY A 98 14.23 20.06 -9.28
N SER A 99 13.27 20.95 -9.04
CA SER A 99 13.34 21.97 -7.99
C SER A 99 12.10 21.99 -7.11
N ALA A 100 12.31 22.01 -5.79
CA ALA A 100 11.26 22.12 -4.79
C ALA A 100 11.64 23.13 -3.69
N ARG A 101 10.65 23.90 -3.23
CA ARG A 101 10.74 24.71 -2.01
C ARG A 101 10.10 23.94 -0.87
N VAL A 102 10.76 23.94 0.28
CA VAL A 102 10.30 23.27 1.50
C VAL A 102 10.30 24.28 2.65
N ASP A 103 9.11 24.67 3.10
CA ASP A 103 8.94 25.48 4.29
C ASP A 103 8.68 24.55 5.50
N VAL A 104 9.46 24.70 6.56
CA VAL A 104 9.30 23.93 7.82
C VAL A 104 9.05 24.89 8.97
N ALA A 105 7.81 24.90 9.46
CA ALA A 105 7.40 25.64 10.64
C ALA A 105 7.32 24.71 11.86
N LEU A 106 7.93 25.13 12.95
CA LEU A 106 7.98 24.43 14.23
C LEU A 106 7.33 25.26 15.32
N THR A 107 6.59 24.62 16.23
CA THR A 107 6.06 25.25 17.46
C THR A 107 6.20 24.30 18.63
N SER A 108 6.92 24.71 19.67
CA SER A 108 7.02 23.95 20.92
C SER A 108 5.85 24.23 21.86
N ARG A 109 5.33 23.19 22.53
CA ARG A 109 4.33 23.32 23.59
C ARG A 109 4.82 22.93 24.99
N ALA A 110 6.09 22.59 25.14
CA ALA A 110 6.69 22.28 26.43
C ALA A 110 8.15 22.69 26.44
N ASP A 111 8.66 22.96 27.64
CA ASP A 111 10.09 23.13 27.82
C ASP A 111 10.76 21.78 27.62
N THR A 112 11.78 21.71 26.78
CA THR A 112 12.48 20.45 26.49
C THR A 112 13.96 20.74 26.24
N SER A 113 14.83 20.05 26.98
CA SER A 113 16.28 20.10 26.75
C SER A 113 16.67 19.04 25.74
N PHE A 114 17.31 19.46 24.65
CA PHE A 114 17.84 18.61 23.60
C PHE A 114 18.88 19.41 22.79
N THR A 115 19.58 18.77 21.85
CA THR A 115 20.64 19.40 21.03
C THR A 115 20.06 20.30 19.93
N GLY A 116 19.07 19.82 19.19
CA GLY A 116 18.37 20.63 18.20
C GLY A 116 17.26 19.89 17.45
N ALA A 117 16.44 20.65 16.74
CA ALA A 117 15.47 20.18 15.77
C ALA A 117 15.99 20.54 14.39
N PHE A 118 16.05 19.54 13.52
CA PHE A 118 16.74 19.62 12.25
C PHE A 118 15.82 19.19 11.11
N PHE A 119 15.90 19.91 9.99
CA PHE A 119 15.57 19.29 8.71
C PHE A 119 16.76 18.44 8.31
N SER A 120 16.54 17.21 7.87
CA SER A 120 17.63 16.27 7.60
C SER A 120 17.44 15.57 6.28
N ILE A 121 18.55 15.18 5.65
CA ILE A 121 18.59 14.44 4.39
C ILE A 121 19.46 13.21 4.56
N THR A 122 18.90 12.06 4.25
CA THR A 122 19.61 10.79 4.09
C THR A 122 19.93 10.60 2.61
N LEU A 123 21.20 10.40 2.30
CA LEU A 123 21.67 10.10 0.94
C LEU A 123 21.92 8.60 0.79
N PRO A 124 21.26 7.92 -0.17
CA PRO A 124 21.49 6.50 -0.42
C PRO A 124 22.94 6.22 -0.79
N GLN A 125 23.55 5.24 -0.12
CA GLN A 125 24.95 4.88 -0.38
C GLN A 125 25.18 4.43 -1.82
N ALA A 126 24.22 3.71 -2.42
CA ALA A 126 24.30 3.23 -3.80
C ALA A 126 24.54 4.38 -4.82
N ASP A 127 24.03 5.57 -4.52
CA ASP A 127 24.10 6.71 -5.42
C ASP A 127 25.15 7.75 -5.01
N TYR A 128 25.41 7.90 -3.70
CA TYR A 128 26.24 8.99 -3.15
C TYR A 128 27.50 8.54 -2.41
N ALA A 129 27.87 7.24 -2.43
CA ALA A 129 29.05 6.73 -1.72
C ALA A 129 30.35 7.49 -2.02
N ASN A 130 30.51 7.94 -3.27
CA ASN A 130 31.69 8.68 -3.74
C ASN A 130 31.37 10.15 -4.05
N ALA A 131 30.25 10.67 -3.54
CA ALA A 131 29.85 12.04 -3.81
C ALA A 131 30.82 13.03 -3.16
N THR A 132 31.14 14.10 -3.88
CA THR A 132 31.81 15.26 -3.30
C THR A 132 30.75 16.11 -2.59
N VAL A 133 31.13 16.69 -1.45
CA VAL A 133 30.29 17.68 -0.76
C VAL A 133 30.93 19.04 -0.96
N GLU A 134 30.17 20.00 -1.48
CA GLU A 134 30.58 21.38 -1.72
C GLU A 134 29.68 22.31 -0.89
N LEU A 135 30.26 23.16 -0.07
CA LEU A 135 29.49 24.19 0.64
C LEU A 135 29.17 25.36 -0.29
N ILE A 136 28.04 26.03 -0.04
CA ILE A 136 27.65 27.27 -0.68
C ILE A 136 27.72 28.36 0.38
N ASN A 137 28.64 29.30 0.19
CA ASN A 137 28.94 30.39 1.12
C ASN A 137 29.18 29.88 2.56
N PRO A 138 30.40 29.40 2.88
CA PRO A 138 31.66 29.56 2.12
C PRO A 138 31.88 28.49 1.04
N ALA A 139 32.33 28.88 -0.17
CA ALA A 139 32.48 27.97 -1.33
C ALA A 139 33.76 27.08 -1.33
N ASP A 140 34.75 27.38 -0.48
CA ASP A 140 36.08 26.76 -0.53
C ASP A 140 36.23 25.48 0.33
N VAL A 141 35.13 24.95 0.88
CA VAL A 141 35.15 23.76 1.74
C VAL A 141 34.57 22.58 0.97
N SER A 142 35.42 21.59 0.65
CA SER A 142 35.01 20.31 0.09
C SER A 142 35.37 19.17 1.03
N LEU A 143 34.46 18.19 1.20
CA LEU A 143 34.69 17.06 2.12
C LEU A 143 35.47 15.88 1.52
N ASN A 144 35.96 15.98 0.29
CA ASN A 144 36.74 14.91 -0.34
C ASN A 144 37.91 14.46 0.55
N GLY A 145 37.84 13.24 1.08
CA GLY A 145 38.89 12.65 1.92
C GLY A 145 38.88 13.08 3.40
N THR A 146 37.80 13.67 3.89
CA THR A 146 37.65 14.04 5.31
C THR A 146 37.37 12.79 6.16
N GLN A 147 38.15 12.57 7.22
CA GLN A 147 37.91 11.48 8.17
C GLN A 147 36.91 11.93 9.26
N PRO A 148 36.07 11.03 9.82
CA PRO A 148 35.19 11.39 10.92
C PRO A 148 36.01 11.92 12.12
N ASN A 149 35.50 12.93 12.82
CA ASN A 149 36.16 13.57 13.96
C ASN A 149 36.12 12.76 15.28
N GLY A 150 36.17 11.43 15.18
CA GLY A 150 36.07 10.51 16.32
C GLY A 150 34.64 10.23 16.82
N GLN A 151 33.62 10.95 16.32
CA GLN A 151 32.20 10.73 16.65
C GLN A 151 31.29 10.50 15.42
N ASP A 152 31.82 9.90 14.35
CA ASP A 152 31.14 9.71 13.06
C ASP A 152 30.67 11.00 12.37
N GLU A 153 31.03 12.18 12.90
CA GLU A 153 30.75 13.50 12.32
C GLU A 153 31.92 13.93 11.44
N TYR A 154 31.66 14.23 10.18
CA TYR A 154 32.65 14.73 9.21
C TYR A 154 32.80 16.24 9.28
N LEU A 155 31.69 16.95 9.51
CA LEU A 155 31.61 18.40 9.39
C LEU A 155 30.51 18.97 10.29
N ARG A 156 30.79 20.14 10.87
CA ARG A 156 29.81 21.05 11.47
C ARG A 156 30.21 22.48 11.15
N ILE A 157 29.37 23.18 10.38
CA ILE A 157 29.71 24.53 9.90
C ILE A 157 28.44 25.32 9.50
N PRO A 158 28.37 26.64 9.74
CA PRO A 158 27.34 27.48 9.14
C PRO A 158 27.61 27.71 7.63
N ALA A 159 26.60 27.48 6.79
CA ALA A 159 26.65 27.77 5.36
C ALA A 159 25.26 28.15 4.81
N GLU A 160 25.21 28.85 3.68
CA GLU A 160 23.94 29.18 2.98
C GLU A 160 23.44 28.01 2.12
N GLY A 161 24.25 26.98 1.91
CA GLY A 161 23.83 25.77 1.23
C GLY A 161 24.90 24.69 1.19
N VAL A 162 24.53 23.55 0.62
CA VAL A 162 25.40 22.42 0.39
C VAL A 162 24.98 21.72 -0.91
N ARG A 163 25.95 21.24 -1.66
CA ARG A 163 25.77 20.47 -2.87
C ARG A 163 26.50 19.15 -2.75
N PHE A 164 25.80 18.07 -3.06
CA PHE A 164 26.30 16.71 -3.14
C PHE A 164 26.43 16.34 -4.62
N VAL A 165 27.65 16.15 -5.12
CA VAL A 165 27.92 15.83 -6.53
C VAL A 165 28.42 14.40 -6.61
N ALA A 166 27.57 13.49 -7.07
CA ALA A 166 27.90 12.12 -7.40
C ALA A 166 28.22 11.97 -8.90
N GLU A 167 28.65 10.77 -9.31
CA GLU A 167 29.03 10.49 -10.70
C GLU A 167 27.90 10.77 -11.70
N HIS A 168 26.67 10.37 -11.35
CA HIS A 168 25.51 10.41 -12.24
C HIS A 168 24.41 11.37 -11.79
N ARG A 169 24.57 12.06 -10.65
CA ARG A 169 23.55 12.96 -10.11
C ARG A 169 24.09 13.96 -9.11
N GLN A 170 23.29 14.98 -8.86
CA GLN A 170 23.56 16.02 -7.90
C GLN A 170 22.31 16.35 -7.10
N LEU A 171 22.48 16.59 -5.80
CA LEU A 171 21.49 17.24 -4.94
C LEU A 171 22.09 18.50 -4.33
N GLU A 172 21.44 19.63 -4.54
CA GLU A 172 21.78 20.91 -3.92
C GLU A 172 20.66 21.34 -2.98
N VAL A 173 21.04 21.87 -1.81
CA VAL A 173 20.16 22.41 -0.79
C VAL A 173 20.63 23.81 -0.45
N THR A 174 19.77 24.81 -0.59
CA THR A 174 20.06 26.20 -0.22
C THR A 174 19.05 26.76 0.78
N MET A 175 19.51 27.72 1.57
CA MET A 175 18.76 28.42 2.62
C MET A 175 18.91 29.93 2.41
N GLU A 176 17.95 30.72 2.90
CA GLU A 176 17.98 32.19 2.78
C GLU A 176 19.07 32.85 3.66
N GLU A 177 19.51 32.16 4.71
CA GLU A 177 20.50 32.63 5.66
C GLU A 177 21.47 31.50 6.05
N PRO A 178 22.72 31.82 6.46
CA PRO A 178 23.67 30.83 6.96
C PRO A 178 23.07 29.97 8.07
N THR A 179 23.04 28.67 7.84
CA THR A 179 22.45 27.67 8.73
C THR A 179 23.51 26.66 9.14
N GLU A 180 23.53 26.24 10.40
CA GLU A 180 24.43 25.16 10.82
C GLU A 180 24.08 23.87 10.07
N ILE A 181 25.06 23.35 9.32
CA ILE A 181 25.02 22.08 8.61
C ILE A 181 25.92 21.09 9.35
N ILE A 182 25.42 19.89 9.59
CA ILE A 182 26.16 18.79 10.20
C ILE A 182 26.11 17.59 9.28
N VAL A 183 27.26 17.02 8.94
CA VAL A 183 27.37 15.82 8.10
C VAL A 183 27.91 14.69 8.94
N ARG A 184 27.17 13.58 9.01
CA ARG A 184 27.50 12.40 9.83
C ARG A 184 27.40 11.13 9.00
N ASN A 185 28.21 10.12 9.33
CA ASN A 185 27.94 8.75 8.96
C ASN A 185 26.98 8.14 9.99
N GLU A 186 25.89 7.54 9.54
CA GLU A 186 24.93 6.86 10.42
C GLU A 186 24.66 5.45 9.92
N ARG A 187 24.16 4.60 10.81
CA ARG A 187 23.81 3.21 10.49
C ARG A 187 22.31 3.02 10.56
N TRP A 188 21.76 2.45 9.50
CA TRP A 188 20.39 1.94 9.53
C TRP A 188 20.29 0.73 10.45
N PHE A 189 19.06 0.43 10.89
CA PHE A 189 18.74 -0.87 11.48
C PHE A 189 19.09 -1.97 10.45
N GLY A 190 20.08 -2.80 10.75
CA GLY A 190 20.65 -3.78 9.80
C GLY A 190 22.10 -3.53 9.41
N GLY A 191 22.68 -2.40 9.81
CA GLY A 191 24.14 -2.16 9.78
C GLY A 191 24.69 -1.50 8.51
N SER A 192 23.85 -1.21 7.52
CA SER A 192 24.28 -0.42 6.35
C SER A 192 24.52 1.04 6.74
N GLU A 193 25.67 1.57 6.36
CA GLU A 193 26.06 2.96 6.58
C GLU A 193 25.39 3.88 5.54
N HIS A 194 25.07 5.10 5.95
CA HIS A 194 24.52 6.14 5.09
C HIS A 194 25.02 7.51 5.52
N ILE A 195 25.08 8.43 4.56
CA ILE A 195 25.40 9.82 4.85
C ILE A 195 24.12 10.50 5.32
N GLN A 196 24.18 11.05 6.53
CA GLN A 196 23.12 11.86 7.12
C GLN A 196 23.55 13.31 7.21
N VAL A 197 22.73 14.19 6.66
CA VAL A 197 22.93 15.63 6.67
C VAL A 197 21.86 16.26 7.54
N TYR A 198 22.25 17.18 8.41
CA TYR A 198 21.36 17.92 9.31
C TYR A 198 21.47 19.41 9.04
N PHE A 199 20.33 20.08 8.94
CA PHE A 199 20.20 21.53 8.81
C PHE A 199 19.44 22.07 10.01
N ALA A 200 20.10 22.90 10.82
CA ALA A 200 19.52 23.41 12.05
C ALA A 200 18.30 24.33 11.81
N ILE A 201 17.15 23.99 12.41
CA ILE A 201 15.97 24.86 12.46
C ILE A 201 15.90 25.55 13.83
N LEU A 202 16.03 24.75 14.89
CA LEU A 202 16.12 25.21 16.28
C LEU A 202 17.30 24.50 16.93
N THR A 203 18.17 25.27 17.59
CA THR A 203 19.27 24.74 18.40
C THR A 203 18.98 25.02 19.87
N ASP A 204 19.67 24.27 20.73
CA ASP A 204 19.56 24.40 22.19
C ASP A 204 18.16 24.00 22.71
N SER A 205 17.84 24.39 23.95
CA SER A 205 16.56 24.04 24.58
C SER A 205 15.36 24.69 23.90
N LEU A 206 14.25 23.95 23.76
CA LEU A 206 12.94 24.57 23.47
C LEU A 206 12.36 25.17 24.72
N THR A 207 11.86 26.39 24.56
CA THR A 207 10.93 27.01 25.50
C THR A 207 9.50 26.82 24.99
N SER A 208 8.55 26.63 25.90
CA SER A 208 7.14 26.53 25.55
C SER A 208 6.67 27.80 24.82
N GLY A 209 5.98 27.62 23.69
CA GLY A 209 5.55 28.72 22.82
C GLY A 209 6.62 29.20 21.83
N GLN A 210 7.84 28.68 21.89
CA GLN A 210 8.88 29.00 20.91
C GLN A 210 8.45 28.51 19.51
N THR A 211 8.65 29.37 18.53
CA THR A 211 8.38 29.08 17.12
C THR A 211 9.65 29.27 16.30
N ALA A 212 9.77 28.51 15.23
CA ALA A 212 10.74 28.75 14.18
C ALA A 212 10.12 28.43 12.83
N ASN A 213 10.60 29.12 11.80
CA ASN A 213 10.30 28.79 10.42
C ASN A 213 11.60 28.84 9.63
N LYS A 214 11.82 27.85 8.77
CA LYS A 214 12.97 27.84 7.87
C LYS A 214 12.58 27.29 6.51
N THR A 215 13.07 27.95 5.47
CA THR A 215 12.87 27.61 4.07
C THR A 215 14.10 26.92 3.53
N PHE A 216 13.91 25.82 2.81
CA PHE A 216 14.94 25.10 2.07
C PHE A 216 14.54 25.05 0.60
N THR A 217 15.49 25.31 -0.30
CA THR A 217 15.32 25.03 -1.73
C THR A 217 16.14 23.81 -2.09
N LEU A 218 15.50 22.80 -2.65
CA LEU A 218 16.11 21.55 -3.10
C LEU A 218 16.19 21.57 -4.62
N ASN A 219 17.38 21.35 -5.18
CA ASN A 219 17.61 21.19 -6.61
C ASN A 219 18.26 19.82 -6.87
N ALA A 220 17.56 18.93 -7.57
CA ALA A 220 18.03 17.63 -7.98
C ALA A 220 18.25 17.58 -9.50
N THR A 221 19.38 17.04 -9.92
CA THR A 221 19.73 16.85 -11.34
C THR A 221 20.50 15.55 -11.50
N GLY A 222 20.54 14.99 -12.71
CA GLY A 222 21.32 13.79 -12.99
C GLY A 222 21.05 13.21 -14.37
N ASP A 223 21.73 12.12 -14.65
CA ASP A 223 21.57 11.35 -15.88
C ASP A 223 20.18 10.73 -15.96
N ILE A 224 19.62 10.72 -17.16
CA ILE A 224 18.31 10.13 -17.45
C ILE A 224 18.54 8.79 -18.16
N ASP A 225 18.30 7.67 -17.48
CA ASP A 225 18.46 6.35 -18.09
C ASP A 225 17.29 6.05 -19.05
N THR A 226 17.53 6.32 -20.33
CA THR A 226 16.62 5.98 -21.44
C THR A 226 17.04 4.72 -22.18
N SER A 227 18.01 3.97 -21.66
CA SER A 227 18.49 2.76 -22.32
C SER A 227 17.38 1.72 -22.41
N PRO A 228 17.32 0.92 -23.50
CA PRO A 228 16.25 -0.03 -23.71
C PRO A 228 16.16 -1.08 -22.61
N VAL A 229 14.95 -1.58 -22.36
CA VAL A 229 14.66 -2.70 -21.44
C VAL A 229 14.33 -3.98 -22.22
N THR A 230 14.86 -5.11 -21.76
CA THR A 230 14.54 -6.45 -22.25
C THR A 230 13.72 -7.20 -21.21
N LEU A 231 12.55 -7.68 -21.64
CA LEU A 231 11.67 -8.54 -20.87
C LEU A 231 11.77 -9.96 -21.44
N THR A 232 12.08 -10.94 -20.58
CA THR A 232 12.21 -12.35 -20.98
C THR A 232 11.13 -13.16 -20.31
N LEU A 233 10.13 -13.60 -21.10
CA LEU A 233 9.05 -14.48 -20.67
C LEU A 233 9.46 -15.95 -20.87
N ASN A 234 9.23 -16.79 -19.88
CA ASN A 234 9.26 -18.24 -20.02
C ASN A 234 7.83 -18.78 -20.03
N SER A 235 7.27 -18.97 -21.23
CA SER A 235 5.92 -19.52 -21.38
C SER A 235 5.85 -21.04 -21.23
N GLU A 236 6.97 -21.75 -21.05
CA GLU A 236 7.00 -23.22 -20.95
C GLU A 236 6.77 -23.75 -19.53
N GLN A 237 6.80 -22.88 -18.51
CA GLN A 237 6.68 -23.25 -17.11
C GLN A 237 5.53 -22.48 -16.43
N PRO A 238 4.26 -22.84 -16.71
CA PRO A 238 3.14 -22.21 -16.04
C PRO A 238 3.17 -22.52 -14.54
N GLY A 239 2.95 -21.48 -13.75
CA GLY A 239 2.70 -21.55 -12.31
C GLY A 239 1.20 -21.67 -12.00
N ARG A 240 0.77 -20.99 -10.94
CA ARG A 240 -0.59 -21.07 -10.41
C ARG A 240 -1.57 -20.15 -11.15
N GLU A 241 -2.84 -20.51 -11.08
CA GLU A 241 -3.94 -19.71 -11.64
C GLU A 241 -4.06 -18.35 -10.94
N PHE A 242 -4.38 -17.31 -11.71
CA PHE A 242 -4.89 -16.04 -11.20
C PHE A 242 -6.32 -15.84 -11.68
N ALA A 243 -7.28 -15.87 -10.76
CA ALA A 243 -8.70 -15.66 -11.07
C ALA A 243 -9.01 -14.19 -11.38
N GLY A 244 -8.25 -13.26 -10.79
CA GLY A 244 -8.43 -11.82 -10.96
C GLY A 244 -8.30 -11.05 -9.65
N LEU A 245 -8.43 -9.72 -9.76
CA LEU A 245 -8.52 -8.83 -8.60
C LEU A 245 -9.83 -9.08 -7.84
N GLY A 246 -9.77 -9.13 -6.52
CA GLY A 246 -10.94 -9.18 -5.65
C GLY A 246 -11.08 -7.91 -4.80
N GLY A 247 -12.03 -7.91 -3.87
CA GLY A 247 -12.30 -6.75 -3.02
C GLY A 247 -12.81 -7.10 -1.63
N ASN A 248 -12.47 -6.25 -0.68
CA ASN A 248 -13.08 -6.24 0.65
C ASN A 248 -14.32 -5.33 0.65
N PHE A 249 -15.41 -5.82 1.23
CA PHE A 249 -16.71 -5.17 1.35
C PHE A 249 -17.14 -5.06 2.82
N ARG A 250 -16.25 -4.50 3.66
CA ARG A 250 -16.56 -4.24 5.07
C ARG A 250 -17.35 -2.93 5.16
N LEU A 251 -18.60 -3.02 5.64
CA LEU A 251 -19.44 -1.83 5.75
C LEU A 251 -19.08 -1.04 7.02
N GLN A 252 -18.66 0.21 6.84
CA GLN A 252 -18.23 1.10 7.93
C GLN A 252 -18.98 2.42 7.91
N ASN A 253 -19.40 2.85 6.73
CA ASN A 253 -19.97 4.16 6.47
C ASN A 253 -21.29 3.99 5.68
N PRO A 254 -22.43 3.76 6.36
CA PRO A 254 -23.70 3.47 5.70
C PRO A 254 -24.16 4.53 4.66
N ASN A 255 -23.71 5.78 4.81
CA ASN A 255 -24.08 6.88 3.92
C ASN A 255 -23.22 6.93 2.64
N THR A 256 -21.98 6.45 2.68
CA THR A 256 -21.00 6.61 1.59
C THR A 256 -20.54 5.29 1.00
N ASP A 257 -20.64 4.17 1.72
CA ASP A 257 -20.29 2.85 1.18
C ASP A 257 -21.13 2.46 -0.05
N PRO A 258 -22.47 2.65 -0.09
CA PRO A 258 -23.29 2.12 -1.19
C PRO A 258 -22.85 2.61 -2.59
N GLN A 259 -22.57 3.91 -2.74
CA GLN A 259 -22.16 4.49 -4.02
C GLN A 259 -20.76 4.00 -4.47
N VAL A 260 -19.85 3.76 -3.52
CA VAL A 260 -18.50 3.25 -3.84
C VAL A 260 -18.59 1.79 -4.27
N ILE A 261 -19.37 0.99 -3.53
CA ILE A 261 -19.61 -0.42 -3.81
C ILE A 261 -20.25 -0.58 -5.19
N GLU A 262 -21.33 0.16 -5.46
CA GLU A 262 -22.03 0.14 -6.75
C GLU A 262 -21.09 0.50 -7.90
N TYR A 263 -20.39 1.63 -7.80
CA TYR A 263 -19.43 2.04 -8.83
C TYR A 263 -18.35 0.98 -9.05
N CYS A 264 -17.77 0.43 -7.99
CA CYS A 264 -16.73 -0.59 -8.10
C CYS A 264 -17.26 -1.88 -8.73
N LEU A 265 -18.42 -2.39 -8.32
CA LEU A 265 -18.98 -3.64 -8.87
C LEU A 265 -19.46 -3.49 -10.32
N ASP A 266 -19.84 -2.29 -10.74
CA ASP A 266 -20.28 -2.03 -12.11
C ASP A 266 -19.12 -1.77 -13.06
N ASN A 267 -17.99 -1.27 -12.53
CA ASN A 267 -16.86 -0.89 -13.34
C ASN A 267 -15.64 -1.80 -13.17
N LEU A 268 -15.52 -2.64 -12.15
CA LEU A 268 -14.43 -3.60 -11.96
C LEU A 268 -14.93 -5.04 -12.13
N ARG A 269 -14.12 -5.88 -12.79
CA ARG A 269 -14.32 -7.33 -12.73
C ARG A 269 -13.76 -7.84 -11.40
N VAL A 270 -14.63 -7.98 -10.40
CA VAL A 270 -14.27 -8.49 -9.08
C VAL A 270 -14.35 -10.01 -9.10
N ALA A 271 -13.20 -10.68 -9.02
CA ALA A 271 -13.11 -12.14 -9.09
C ALA A 271 -13.44 -12.83 -7.77
N TRP A 272 -13.24 -12.16 -6.64
CA TRP A 272 -13.48 -12.67 -5.28
C TRP A 272 -13.93 -11.54 -4.36
N GLY A 273 -14.83 -11.85 -3.43
CA GLY A 273 -15.35 -10.87 -2.47
C GLY A 273 -15.16 -11.33 -1.02
N ARG A 274 -14.63 -10.46 -0.16
CA ARG A 274 -14.57 -10.67 1.29
C ARG A 274 -15.59 -9.75 1.98
N ALA A 275 -16.63 -10.35 2.54
CA ALA A 275 -17.68 -9.65 3.27
C ALA A 275 -17.44 -9.78 4.78
N ASP A 276 -17.84 -8.76 5.54
CA ASP A 276 -17.67 -8.79 7.00
C ASP A 276 -18.74 -9.65 7.68
N MET A 277 -18.33 -10.36 8.73
CA MET A 277 -19.21 -11.01 9.67
C MET A 277 -19.17 -10.20 10.98
N PRO A 278 -20.19 -9.35 11.26
CA PRO A 278 -20.27 -8.58 12.50
C PRO A 278 -20.68 -9.49 13.67
N TRP A 279 -19.80 -10.42 14.04
CA TRP A 279 -20.06 -11.51 14.97
C TRP A 279 -20.52 -11.04 16.35
N TYR A 280 -19.92 -9.97 16.86
CA TYR A 280 -20.31 -9.32 18.11
C TYR A 280 -21.78 -8.82 18.14
N LEU A 281 -22.38 -8.55 16.98
CA LEU A 281 -23.80 -8.17 16.85
C LEU A 281 -24.70 -9.35 16.50
N TRP A 282 -24.15 -10.42 15.93
CA TRP A 282 -24.89 -11.64 15.62
C TRP A 282 -25.31 -12.39 16.88
N HIS A 283 -24.38 -12.51 17.84
CA HIS A 283 -24.60 -13.25 19.08
C HIS A 283 -24.07 -12.46 20.28
N PRO A 284 -24.69 -11.31 20.61
CA PRO A 284 -24.19 -10.40 21.64
C PRO A 284 -24.33 -10.98 23.06
N GLU A 285 -25.41 -11.72 23.31
CA GLU A 285 -25.75 -12.27 24.62
C GLU A 285 -25.53 -13.78 24.64
N GLU A 286 -24.75 -14.27 25.61
CA GLU A 286 -24.28 -15.66 25.62
C GLU A 286 -25.43 -16.69 25.63
N ASP A 287 -26.52 -16.41 26.33
CA ASP A 287 -27.57 -17.39 26.60
C ASP A 287 -28.74 -17.34 25.60
N VAL A 288 -28.58 -16.60 24.50
CA VAL A 288 -29.56 -16.50 23.41
C VAL A 288 -29.12 -17.38 22.25
N ASP A 289 -30.02 -18.18 21.66
CA ASP A 289 -29.75 -18.83 20.38
C ASP A 289 -29.89 -17.79 19.25
N PRO A 290 -28.78 -17.34 18.61
CA PRO A 290 -28.85 -16.30 17.60
C PRO A 290 -29.55 -16.78 16.32
N LEU A 291 -29.54 -18.09 16.04
CA LEU A 291 -30.19 -18.65 14.86
C LEU A 291 -31.71 -18.64 15.02
N GLU A 292 -32.21 -19.02 16.20
CA GLU A 292 -33.63 -18.96 16.52
C GLU A 292 -34.12 -17.51 16.54
N ALA A 293 -33.39 -16.61 17.18
CA ALA A 293 -33.71 -15.18 17.20
C ALA A 293 -33.82 -14.61 15.77
N ALA A 294 -32.83 -14.86 14.91
CA ALA A 294 -32.83 -14.38 13.54
C ALA A 294 -33.96 -14.99 12.68
N ARG A 295 -34.32 -16.27 12.90
CA ARG A 295 -35.47 -16.91 12.24
C ARG A 295 -36.81 -16.32 12.68
N ASN A 296 -36.88 -15.80 13.89
CA ASN A 296 -38.03 -15.06 14.41
C ASN A 296 -38.06 -13.58 13.97
N GLY A 297 -37.09 -13.15 13.14
CA GLY A 297 -36.98 -11.79 12.62
C GLY A 297 -36.21 -10.83 13.54
N ASP A 298 -35.67 -11.31 14.67
CA ASP A 298 -34.82 -10.53 15.54
C ASP A 298 -33.37 -10.58 15.04
N ILE A 299 -33.04 -9.69 14.12
CA ILE A 299 -31.71 -9.57 13.51
C ILE A 299 -31.25 -8.12 13.54
N ASN A 300 -30.01 -7.91 13.98
CA ASN A 300 -29.42 -6.58 14.00
C ASN A 300 -29.33 -6.01 12.56
N PRO A 301 -29.74 -4.75 12.31
CA PRO A 301 -29.69 -4.15 10.97
C PRO A 301 -28.31 -4.20 10.31
N ARG A 302 -27.23 -4.06 11.08
CA ARG A 302 -25.85 -4.13 10.55
C ARG A 302 -25.48 -5.55 10.12
N VAL A 303 -25.95 -6.57 10.85
CA VAL A 303 -25.77 -7.99 10.49
C VAL A 303 -26.54 -8.29 9.21
N LYS A 304 -27.79 -7.84 9.11
CA LYS A 304 -28.59 -7.97 7.89
C LYS A 304 -27.90 -7.33 6.69
N ALA A 305 -27.40 -6.10 6.83
CA ALA A 305 -26.69 -5.41 5.75
C ALA A 305 -25.42 -6.17 5.28
N SER A 306 -24.65 -6.78 6.18
CA SER A 306 -23.52 -7.65 5.81
C SER A 306 -23.97 -8.87 5.01
N MET A 307 -25.06 -9.52 5.44
CA MET A 307 -25.60 -10.69 4.75
C MET A 307 -26.13 -10.33 3.37
N GLU A 308 -26.78 -9.16 3.23
CA GLU A 308 -27.24 -8.62 1.94
C GLU A 308 -26.06 -8.28 1.02
N MET A 309 -24.95 -7.76 1.56
CA MET A 309 -23.72 -7.55 0.79
C MET A 309 -23.13 -8.89 0.30
N ALA A 310 -23.03 -9.89 1.18
CA ALA A 310 -22.59 -11.24 0.78
C ALA A 310 -23.52 -11.84 -0.29
N GLN A 311 -24.84 -11.60 -0.18
CA GLN A 311 -25.81 -12.03 -1.18
C GLN A 311 -25.62 -11.34 -2.53
N GLU A 312 -25.37 -10.03 -2.53
CA GLU A 312 -25.14 -9.28 -3.77
C GLU A 312 -23.90 -9.80 -4.51
N LEU A 313 -22.80 -10.06 -3.80
CA LEU A 313 -21.60 -10.68 -4.38
C LEU A 313 -21.94 -12.05 -5.00
N TYR A 314 -22.62 -12.91 -4.24
CA TYR A 314 -22.97 -14.25 -4.68
C TYR A 314 -23.92 -14.26 -5.89
N LYS A 315 -24.86 -13.31 -5.97
CA LYS A 315 -25.76 -13.13 -7.13
C LYS A 315 -25.02 -12.69 -8.40
N ARG A 316 -23.85 -12.10 -8.26
CA ARG A 316 -22.95 -11.74 -9.37
C ARG A 316 -21.94 -12.84 -9.70
N ASP A 317 -22.15 -14.05 -9.18
CA ASP A 317 -21.24 -15.20 -9.31
C ASP A 317 -19.83 -14.93 -8.74
N ILE A 318 -19.73 -14.04 -7.75
CA ILE A 318 -18.48 -13.74 -7.04
C ILE A 318 -18.39 -14.64 -5.80
N PRO A 319 -17.39 -15.52 -5.69
CA PRO A 319 -17.18 -16.35 -4.51
C PRO A 319 -16.96 -15.51 -3.24
N VAL A 320 -17.56 -15.95 -2.13
CA VAL A 320 -17.61 -15.18 -0.88
C VAL A 320 -16.72 -15.77 0.20
N ILE A 321 -15.83 -14.93 0.72
CA ILE A 321 -15.07 -15.12 1.95
C ILE A 321 -15.78 -14.33 3.05
N LEU A 322 -15.94 -14.92 4.24
CA LEU A 322 -16.41 -14.21 5.42
C LEU A 322 -15.29 -13.99 6.43
N SER A 323 -15.21 -12.80 6.99
CA SER A 323 -14.24 -12.53 8.05
C SER A 323 -14.83 -11.75 9.22
N ALA A 324 -14.45 -12.15 10.43
CA ALA A 324 -14.87 -11.48 11.65
C ALA A 324 -13.72 -10.63 12.22
N TRP A 325 -14.00 -9.37 12.54
CA TRP A 325 -13.05 -8.46 13.21
C TRP A 325 -13.21 -8.44 14.72
N PHE A 326 -14.42 -8.59 15.23
CA PHE A 326 -14.74 -8.39 16.64
C PHE A 326 -15.47 -9.60 17.23
N PRO A 327 -15.00 -10.14 18.37
CA PRO A 327 -15.74 -11.15 19.10
C PRO A 327 -16.86 -10.51 19.94
N PRO A 328 -17.96 -11.23 20.23
CA PRO A 328 -18.84 -10.84 21.32
C PRO A 328 -18.09 -10.92 22.66
N GLU A 329 -18.46 -10.08 23.61
CA GLU A 329 -17.79 -9.95 24.92
C GLU A 329 -17.63 -11.31 25.62
N TRP A 330 -18.68 -12.13 25.59
CA TRP A 330 -18.69 -13.44 26.27
C TRP A 330 -17.70 -14.45 25.68
N ALA A 331 -17.26 -14.27 24.43
CA ALA A 331 -16.34 -15.17 23.73
C ALA A 331 -14.87 -14.81 23.93
N ALA A 332 -14.58 -13.66 24.54
CA ALA A 332 -13.23 -13.15 24.76
C ALA A 332 -12.78 -13.32 26.22
N VAL A 333 -11.47 -13.44 26.42
CA VAL A 333 -10.89 -13.42 27.77
C VAL A 333 -10.86 -11.97 28.29
N GLY A 334 -11.67 -11.70 29.30
CA GLY A 334 -11.75 -10.40 29.97
C GLY A 334 -12.33 -9.29 29.07
N PRO A 335 -12.30 -8.03 29.53
CA PRO A 335 -12.89 -6.91 28.80
C PRO A 335 -12.24 -6.71 27.43
N LEU A 336 -13.05 -6.41 26.41
CA LEU A 336 -12.56 -6.15 25.06
C LEU A 336 -11.59 -4.95 25.01
N ASN A 337 -10.50 -5.15 24.27
CA ASN A 337 -9.39 -4.19 24.12
C ASN A 337 -9.23 -3.77 22.66
N PHE A 338 -9.71 -2.57 22.33
CA PHE A 338 -9.61 -1.99 20.99
C PHE A 338 -8.35 -1.16 20.76
N GLN A 339 -7.45 -1.12 21.75
CA GLN A 339 -6.19 -0.38 21.75
C GLN A 339 -5.10 -1.26 22.37
N PRO A 340 -3.82 -1.06 22.02
CA PRO A 340 -2.76 -1.87 22.56
C PRO A 340 -2.60 -1.62 24.06
N LYS A 341 -2.60 -2.70 24.86
CA LYS A 341 -2.25 -2.66 26.29
C LYS A 341 -0.91 -3.34 26.47
N ASN A 342 0.09 -2.58 26.92
CA ASN A 342 1.48 -3.05 27.05
C ASN A 342 2.04 -3.66 25.75
N GLY A 343 1.72 -3.05 24.62
CA GLY A 343 2.16 -3.52 23.29
C GLY A 343 1.35 -4.69 22.71
N VAL A 344 0.30 -5.14 23.40
CA VAL A 344 -0.55 -6.25 22.96
C VAL A 344 -1.90 -5.73 22.49
N PHE A 345 -2.29 -6.02 21.25
CA PHE A 345 -3.61 -5.75 20.71
C PHE A 345 -4.59 -6.91 20.95
N GLY A 346 -5.88 -6.57 21.06
CA GLY A 346 -7.00 -7.52 21.07
C GLY A 346 -7.05 -8.49 22.25
N ASN A 347 -7.97 -9.44 22.14
CA ASN A 347 -8.27 -10.41 23.19
C ASN A 347 -8.12 -11.85 22.67
N PRO A 348 -7.52 -12.75 23.46
CA PRO A 348 -7.65 -14.18 23.21
C PRO A 348 -9.12 -14.59 23.27
N LEU A 349 -9.49 -15.60 22.50
CA LEU A 349 -10.76 -16.29 22.67
C LEU A 349 -10.76 -17.09 23.98
N ASP A 350 -11.92 -17.17 24.63
CA ASP A 350 -12.08 -17.97 25.83
C ASP A 350 -12.09 -19.47 25.49
N SER A 351 -10.95 -20.12 25.75
CA SER A 351 -10.76 -21.55 25.49
C SER A 351 -11.77 -22.45 26.22
N THR A 352 -12.43 -21.97 27.28
CA THR A 352 -13.46 -22.74 28.00
C THR A 352 -14.82 -22.74 27.27
N LYS A 353 -14.98 -21.89 26.24
CA LYS A 353 -16.23 -21.69 25.51
C LYS A 353 -16.13 -22.04 24.02
N MET A 354 -15.08 -22.75 23.60
CA MET A 354 -14.82 -23.00 22.17
C MET A 354 -15.98 -23.69 21.44
N ASP A 355 -16.67 -24.64 22.06
CA ASP A 355 -17.83 -25.31 21.44
C ASP A 355 -18.96 -24.32 21.13
N LYS A 356 -19.20 -23.36 22.03
CA LYS A 356 -20.22 -22.32 21.88
C LYS A 356 -19.79 -21.26 20.86
N ILE A 357 -18.50 -20.92 20.83
CA ILE A 357 -17.88 -20.07 19.79
C ILE A 357 -18.08 -20.72 18.41
N TYR A 358 -17.78 -22.01 18.27
CA TYR A 358 -17.96 -22.74 17.01
C TYR A 358 -19.42 -22.76 16.58
N ALA A 359 -20.33 -23.05 17.51
CA ALA A 359 -21.77 -23.01 17.25
C ALA A 359 -22.24 -21.63 16.78
N SER A 360 -21.77 -20.56 17.44
CA SER A 360 -22.14 -19.17 17.13
C SER A 360 -21.69 -18.72 15.74
N ILE A 361 -20.45 -18.99 15.36
CA ILE A 361 -19.93 -18.64 14.03
C ILE A 361 -20.63 -19.48 12.96
N THR A 362 -20.76 -20.78 13.21
CA THR A 362 -21.40 -21.71 12.27
C THR A 362 -22.88 -21.37 12.06
N SER A 363 -23.58 -20.89 13.08
CA SER A 363 -24.99 -20.54 12.96
C SER A 363 -25.23 -19.31 12.08
N TYR A 364 -24.31 -18.34 12.07
CA TYR A 364 -24.33 -17.24 11.11
C TYR A 364 -24.27 -17.75 9.68
N ILE A 365 -23.32 -18.65 9.40
CA ILE A 365 -23.10 -19.21 8.06
C ILE A 365 -24.30 -20.05 7.62
N ILE A 366 -24.89 -20.83 8.54
CA ILE A 366 -26.13 -21.57 8.29
C ILE A 366 -27.26 -20.60 7.92
N TYR A 367 -27.48 -19.55 8.71
CA TYR A 367 -28.56 -18.60 8.44
C TYR A 367 -28.35 -17.85 7.12
N LEU A 368 -27.11 -17.43 6.85
CA LEU A 368 -26.75 -16.79 5.58
C LEU A 368 -27.06 -17.71 4.40
N LYS A 369 -26.71 -18.99 4.48
CA LYS A 369 -27.04 -19.97 3.45
C LYS A 369 -28.55 -20.20 3.31
N GLU A 370 -29.27 -20.39 4.41
CA GLU A 370 -30.70 -20.69 4.40
C GLU A 370 -31.56 -19.53 3.91
N GLN A 371 -31.26 -18.31 4.34
CA GLN A 371 -32.10 -17.13 4.07
C GLN A 371 -31.66 -16.35 2.83
N TYR A 372 -30.34 -16.33 2.55
CA TYR A 372 -29.79 -15.54 1.45
C TYR A 372 -29.24 -16.38 0.30
N GLY A 373 -29.12 -17.70 0.47
CA GLY A 373 -28.68 -18.62 -0.58
C GLY A 373 -27.17 -18.63 -0.83
N VAL A 374 -26.38 -17.98 0.03
CA VAL A 374 -24.93 -17.84 -0.16
C VAL A 374 -24.21 -19.08 0.40
N GLU A 375 -23.45 -19.77 -0.45
CA GLU A 375 -22.45 -20.74 0.00
C GLU A 375 -21.15 -20.00 0.28
N VAL A 376 -20.72 -19.97 1.54
CA VAL A 376 -19.46 -19.34 1.95
C VAL A 376 -18.31 -20.29 1.68
N GLU A 377 -17.32 -19.85 0.92
CA GLU A 377 -16.13 -20.66 0.59
C GLU A 377 -15.20 -20.77 1.78
N MET A 378 -14.84 -19.62 2.36
CA MET A 378 -13.80 -19.54 3.39
C MET A 378 -14.19 -18.60 4.53
N PHE A 379 -13.67 -18.90 5.73
CA PHE A 379 -13.78 -18.07 6.92
C PHE A 379 -12.42 -17.72 7.53
N SER A 380 -12.28 -16.51 8.10
CA SER A 380 -11.14 -16.10 8.92
C SER A 380 -11.50 -15.14 10.06
N PHE A 381 -10.60 -15.04 11.05
CA PHE A 381 -10.48 -13.83 11.86
C PHE A 381 -9.45 -12.90 11.24
N ASN A 382 -9.74 -11.60 11.25
CA ASN A 382 -8.86 -10.59 10.68
C ASN A 382 -7.60 -10.37 11.54
N GLU A 383 -6.41 -10.52 10.96
CA GLU A 383 -5.13 -10.11 11.56
C GLU A 383 -4.93 -10.62 12.99
N SER A 384 -5.32 -11.88 13.21
CA SER A 384 -5.31 -12.47 14.55
C SER A 384 -3.91 -12.69 15.10
N ASP A 385 -2.89 -12.68 14.25
CA ASP A 385 -1.47 -12.75 14.61
C ASP A 385 -1.00 -11.47 15.33
N LEU A 386 -1.44 -10.30 14.87
CA LEU A 386 -1.20 -9.02 15.53
C LEU A 386 -2.21 -8.80 16.67
N GLY A 387 -3.42 -9.34 16.51
CA GLY A 387 -4.50 -9.24 17.48
C GLY A 387 -5.42 -8.05 17.20
N ILE A 388 -5.79 -7.78 15.95
CA ILE A 388 -6.82 -6.77 15.65
C ILE A 388 -8.18 -7.26 16.18
N ASN A 389 -8.39 -6.95 17.46
CA ASN A 389 -9.48 -7.32 18.37
C ASN A 389 -9.59 -8.81 18.73
N VAL A 390 -9.44 -9.75 17.78
CA VAL A 390 -9.24 -11.19 18.09
C VAL A 390 -7.76 -11.49 18.01
N ARG A 391 -7.18 -12.06 19.08
CA ARG A 391 -5.77 -12.42 19.13
C ARG A 391 -5.58 -13.92 19.25
N GLN A 392 -4.67 -14.46 18.45
CA GLN A 392 -4.30 -15.87 18.48
C GLN A 392 -2.78 -16.01 18.39
N THR A 393 -2.26 -17.05 19.02
CA THR A 393 -0.95 -17.63 18.72
C THR A 393 -1.08 -18.61 17.56
N ALA A 394 0.03 -18.98 16.92
CA ALA A 394 0.04 -20.00 15.87
C ALA A 394 -0.64 -21.31 16.31
N LYS A 395 -0.46 -21.71 17.58
CA LYS A 395 -1.08 -22.93 18.14
C LYS A 395 -2.59 -22.79 18.30
N GLU A 396 -3.06 -21.66 18.81
CA GLU A 396 -4.49 -21.38 18.94
C GLU A 396 -5.16 -21.29 17.56
N HIS A 397 -4.47 -20.73 16.56
CA HIS A 397 -4.95 -20.71 15.18
C HIS A 397 -5.08 -22.12 14.58
N ALA A 398 -4.07 -22.98 14.77
CA ALA A 398 -4.14 -24.38 14.35
C ALA A 398 -5.26 -25.16 15.06
N GLN A 399 -5.50 -24.88 16.34
CA GLN A 399 -6.62 -25.48 17.11
C GLN A 399 -7.97 -24.99 16.59
N LEU A 400 -8.11 -23.69 16.32
CA LEU A 400 -9.31 -23.10 15.74
C LEU A 400 -9.63 -23.74 14.38
N ILE A 401 -8.64 -23.85 13.49
CA ILE A 401 -8.82 -24.46 12.16
C ILE A 401 -9.39 -25.88 12.27
N LYS A 402 -8.84 -26.71 13.17
CA LYS A 402 -9.35 -28.07 13.38
C LYS A 402 -10.74 -28.07 14.00
N GLY A 403 -10.93 -27.31 15.06
CA GLY A 403 -12.17 -27.33 15.84
C GLY A 403 -13.35 -26.75 15.08
N LEU A 404 -13.22 -25.50 14.61
CA LEU A 404 -14.26 -24.83 13.85
C LEU A 404 -14.49 -25.50 12.49
N GLY A 405 -13.43 -25.88 11.78
CA GLY A 405 -13.54 -26.60 10.51
C GLY A 405 -14.28 -27.93 10.63
N ALA A 406 -13.92 -28.75 11.63
CA ALA A 406 -14.63 -30.01 11.90
C ALA A 406 -16.10 -29.76 12.29
N TYR A 407 -16.36 -28.72 13.07
CA TYR A 407 -17.71 -28.36 13.48
C TYR A 407 -18.56 -27.94 12.28
N MET A 408 -18.08 -27.05 11.41
CA MET A 408 -18.76 -26.64 10.18
C MET A 408 -19.05 -27.83 9.26
N ALA A 409 -18.06 -28.71 9.05
CA ALA A 409 -18.24 -29.94 8.27
C ALA A 409 -19.31 -30.87 8.88
N SER A 410 -19.35 -31.00 10.22
CA SER A 410 -20.37 -31.81 10.91
C SER A 410 -21.79 -31.25 10.75
N LYS A 411 -21.93 -29.96 10.43
CA LYS A 411 -23.20 -29.30 10.10
C LYS A 411 -23.50 -29.30 8.60
N GLY A 412 -22.68 -29.97 7.79
CA GLY A 412 -22.87 -30.08 6.34
C GLY A 412 -22.49 -28.83 5.55
N LEU A 413 -21.75 -27.90 6.16
CA LEU A 413 -21.17 -26.76 5.45
C LEU A 413 -19.91 -27.19 4.70
N LYS A 414 -19.71 -26.64 3.50
CA LYS A 414 -18.48 -26.81 2.72
C LYS A 414 -17.39 -25.80 3.11
N THR A 415 -17.77 -24.78 3.87
CA THR A 415 -16.89 -23.69 4.29
C THR A 415 -15.66 -24.21 5.01
N LYS A 416 -14.51 -23.70 4.61
CA LYS A 416 -13.21 -24.02 5.19
C LYS A 416 -12.53 -22.74 5.71
N MET A 417 -11.30 -22.87 6.19
CA MET A 417 -10.57 -21.78 6.85
C MET A 417 -9.48 -21.21 5.94
N LEU A 418 -9.26 -19.90 6.04
CA LEU A 418 -7.99 -19.31 5.62
C LEU A 418 -6.92 -19.64 6.67
N LEU A 419 -5.79 -20.19 6.22
CA LEU A 419 -4.60 -20.33 7.04
C LEU A 419 -3.76 -19.05 6.95
N GLY A 420 -3.74 -18.26 8.03
CA GLY A 420 -3.01 -17.00 8.11
C GLY A 420 -3.99 -15.87 8.33
N ASP A 421 -4.25 -15.08 7.27
CA ASP A 421 -4.94 -13.79 7.32
C ASP A 421 -4.19 -12.80 8.23
N THR A 422 -2.85 -12.84 8.11
CA THR A 422 -1.93 -12.07 8.96
C THR A 422 -1.86 -10.61 8.55
N ALA A 423 -1.60 -9.72 9.51
CA ALA A 423 -1.51 -8.28 9.26
C ALA A 423 -0.43 -7.88 8.24
N ASP A 424 0.68 -8.59 8.23
CA ASP A 424 1.82 -8.20 7.41
C ASP A 424 2.35 -9.40 6.62
N GLY A 425 3.05 -9.12 5.51
CA GLY A 425 3.76 -10.14 4.76
C GLY A 425 4.80 -10.87 5.62
N ASN A 426 5.41 -10.21 6.61
CA ASN A 426 6.40 -10.85 7.48
C ASN A 426 5.80 -11.78 8.57
N GLY A 427 4.47 -11.92 8.63
CA GLY A 427 3.74 -12.75 9.60
C GLY A 427 3.82 -14.28 9.39
N TYR A 428 4.62 -14.76 8.42
CA TYR A 428 4.63 -16.17 7.99
C TYR A 428 4.84 -17.20 9.11
N ASN A 429 5.53 -16.84 10.21
CA ASN A 429 5.75 -17.75 11.34
C ASN A 429 4.44 -18.20 12.01
N PHE A 430 3.36 -17.45 11.84
CA PHE A 430 2.02 -17.78 12.32
C PHE A 430 1.47 -19.09 11.72
N LEU A 431 1.96 -19.49 10.54
CA LEU A 431 1.57 -20.71 9.83
C LEU A 431 2.17 -21.99 10.45
N ASN A 432 3.27 -21.86 11.17
CA ASN A 432 4.17 -22.98 11.50
C ASN A 432 3.47 -24.12 12.24
N ALA A 433 2.56 -23.81 13.16
CA ALA A 433 1.84 -24.82 13.93
C ALA A 433 0.89 -25.64 13.05
N SER A 434 0.14 -25.00 12.15
CA SER A 434 -0.75 -25.69 11.21
C SER A 434 0.05 -26.51 10.19
N LEU A 435 1.13 -25.94 9.64
CA LEU A 435 1.99 -26.64 8.69
C LEU A 435 2.72 -27.86 9.29
N ALA A 436 2.87 -27.92 10.60
CA ALA A 436 3.43 -29.06 11.32
C ALA A 436 2.39 -30.12 11.74
N ASP A 437 1.09 -29.80 11.63
CA ASP A 437 -0.02 -30.67 12.04
C ASP A 437 -0.96 -30.97 10.87
N SER A 438 -0.74 -32.13 10.23
CA SER A 438 -1.56 -32.57 9.09
C SER A 438 -3.06 -32.72 9.40
N ALA A 439 -3.46 -32.79 10.68
CA ALA A 439 -4.88 -32.82 11.04
C ALA A 439 -5.59 -31.49 10.74
N THR A 440 -4.85 -30.41 10.48
CA THR A 440 -5.40 -29.12 10.06
C THR A 440 -5.76 -29.11 8.57
N TYR A 441 -5.09 -29.90 7.72
CA TYR A 441 -5.12 -29.76 6.26
C TYR A 441 -6.52 -29.94 5.64
N PRO A 442 -7.37 -30.89 6.10
CA PRO A 442 -8.71 -31.05 5.53
C PRO A 442 -9.62 -29.81 5.66
N TYR A 443 -9.28 -28.90 6.58
CA TYR A 443 -10.07 -27.73 6.93
C TYR A 443 -9.49 -26.41 6.40
N ILE A 444 -8.39 -26.46 5.65
CA ILE A 444 -7.75 -25.30 5.03
C ILE A 444 -8.10 -25.29 3.55
N ASP A 445 -8.47 -24.12 3.01
CA ASP A 445 -8.74 -23.96 1.58
C ASP A 445 -7.81 -22.96 0.89
N ALA A 446 -7.16 -22.08 1.65
CA ALA A 446 -6.12 -21.20 1.13
C ALA A 446 -5.16 -20.79 2.25
N VAL A 447 -3.95 -20.37 1.87
CA VAL A 447 -3.10 -19.55 2.75
C VAL A 447 -3.38 -18.07 2.49
N SER A 448 -3.35 -17.24 3.53
CA SER A 448 -3.66 -15.80 3.41
C SER A 448 -2.69 -14.92 4.19
N PHE A 449 -2.38 -13.74 3.64
CA PHE A 449 -1.69 -12.64 4.33
C PHE A 449 -2.18 -11.29 3.81
N HIS A 450 -1.91 -10.22 4.55
CA HIS A 450 -2.18 -8.84 4.14
C HIS A 450 -0.89 -8.12 3.77
N SER A 451 -0.97 -7.21 2.80
CA SER A 451 0.20 -6.55 2.24
C SER A 451 0.55 -5.23 2.92
N TRP A 452 0.24 -5.01 4.20
CA TRP A 452 0.52 -3.72 4.86
C TRP A 452 2.02 -3.42 5.00
N ARG A 453 2.84 -4.43 5.31
CA ARG A 453 4.31 -4.32 5.46
C ARG A 453 5.01 -5.62 5.05
N GLY A 454 6.35 -5.60 5.09
CA GLY A 454 7.17 -6.82 5.02
C GLY A 454 7.38 -7.38 3.61
N TRP A 455 7.36 -6.53 2.59
CA TRP A 455 7.37 -6.88 1.16
C TRP A 455 8.71 -7.37 0.60
N ALA A 456 9.57 -7.99 1.40
CA ALA A 456 10.80 -8.57 0.87
C ALA A 456 10.46 -9.76 -0.05
N ASP A 457 11.17 -9.92 -1.16
CA ASP A 457 10.94 -11.05 -2.09
C ASP A 457 11.10 -12.41 -1.39
N THR A 458 12.02 -12.50 -0.43
CA THR A 458 12.22 -13.69 0.40
C THR A 458 11.03 -13.99 1.30
N THR A 459 10.29 -12.97 1.72
CA THR A 459 9.06 -13.11 2.49
C THR A 459 7.93 -13.63 1.59
N PHE A 460 7.75 -13.05 0.41
CA PHE A 460 6.76 -13.51 -0.57
C PHE A 460 6.99 -14.94 -1.05
N THR A 461 8.26 -15.33 -1.24
CA THR A 461 8.63 -16.71 -1.58
C THR A 461 8.17 -17.72 -0.51
N LYS A 462 8.25 -17.36 0.77
CA LYS A 462 7.79 -18.25 1.87
C LYS A 462 6.29 -18.51 1.81
N TRP A 463 5.50 -17.50 1.45
CA TRP A 463 4.05 -17.66 1.30
C TRP A 463 3.71 -18.57 0.12
N HIS A 464 4.37 -18.38 -1.02
CA HIS A 464 4.24 -19.28 -2.16
C HIS A 464 4.52 -20.74 -1.77
N GLN A 465 5.66 -20.99 -1.11
CA GLN A 465 6.06 -22.32 -0.65
C GLN A 465 5.07 -22.94 0.35
N ALA A 466 4.45 -22.14 1.22
CA ALA A 466 3.42 -22.62 2.15
C ALA A 466 2.17 -23.10 1.39
N ALA A 467 1.76 -22.33 0.37
CA ALA A 467 0.63 -22.66 -0.49
C ALA A 467 0.90 -23.92 -1.33
N GLU A 468 2.12 -24.08 -1.86
CA GLU A 468 2.56 -25.30 -2.56
C GLU A 468 2.58 -26.51 -1.63
N LYS A 469 3.12 -26.37 -0.41
CA LYS A 469 3.21 -27.48 0.56
C LYS A 469 1.84 -28.07 0.90
N LEU A 470 0.82 -27.21 0.97
CA LEU A 470 -0.55 -27.62 1.29
C LEU A 470 -1.38 -27.98 0.05
N ASP A 471 -0.88 -27.70 -1.15
CA ASP A 471 -1.62 -27.81 -2.41
C ASP A 471 -2.95 -27.04 -2.40
N VAL A 472 -2.93 -25.83 -1.84
CA VAL A 472 -4.08 -24.90 -1.79
C VAL A 472 -3.68 -23.54 -2.35
N PRO A 473 -4.61 -22.74 -2.90
CA PRO A 473 -4.31 -21.39 -3.39
C PRO A 473 -3.75 -20.45 -2.31
N LEU A 474 -3.15 -19.35 -2.76
CA LEU A 474 -2.77 -18.22 -1.93
C LEU A 474 -3.71 -17.06 -2.19
N ILE A 475 -4.16 -16.38 -1.15
CA ILE A 475 -4.99 -15.18 -1.23
C ILE A 475 -4.25 -14.03 -0.53
N VAL A 476 -4.23 -12.85 -1.13
CA VAL A 476 -3.89 -11.63 -0.38
C VAL A 476 -5.18 -11.10 0.22
N GLY A 477 -5.41 -11.34 1.52
CA GLY A 477 -6.67 -11.07 2.22
C GLY A 477 -7.02 -9.59 2.31
N GLU A 478 -5.99 -8.74 2.38
CA GLU A 478 -6.06 -7.29 2.24
C GLU A 478 -4.84 -6.79 1.47
N GLY A 479 -5.09 -6.27 0.28
CA GLY A 479 -4.12 -5.57 -0.53
C GLY A 479 -4.17 -4.08 -0.28
N SER A 480 -3.03 -3.47 0.05
CA SER A 480 -2.66 -2.06 -0.12
C SER A 480 -1.23 -1.86 0.41
N ILE A 481 -0.76 -0.62 0.59
CA ILE A 481 0.63 -0.32 0.98
C ILE A 481 0.79 0.36 2.35
N ASP A 482 -0.28 0.83 2.98
CA ASP A 482 -0.20 1.59 4.22
C ASP A 482 -1.47 1.41 5.03
N ALA A 483 -1.39 0.78 6.20
CA ALA A 483 -2.54 0.47 7.06
C ALA A 483 -3.14 1.72 7.74
N ALA A 484 -2.42 2.83 7.76
CA ALA A 484 -2.85 4.08 8.40
C ALA A 484 -3.36 5.14 7.41
N ALA A 485 -3.34 4.87 6.10
CA ALA A 485 -3.66 5.86 5.07
C ALA A 485 -5.08 6.45 5.14
N TRP A 486 -6.07 5.70 5.65
CA TRP A 486 -7.41 6.23 5.93
C TRP A 486 -7.43 7.44 6.87
N ARG A 487 -6.37 7.66 7.67
CA ARG A 487 -6.24 8.80 8.58
C ARG A 487 -5.81 10.08 7.87
N TYR A 488 -5.29 9.98 6.65
CA TYR A 488 -4.80 11.08 5.82
C TYR A 488 -5.21 10.84 4.36
N PRO A 489 -6.54 10.79 4.08
CA PRO A 489 -7.09 10.20 2.86
C PRO A 489 -6.73 10.94 1.57
N ALA A 490 -6.31 12.20 1.64
CA ALA A 490 -5.84 12.93 0.46
C ALA A 490 -4.61 12.29 -0.21
N ILE A 491 -3.87 11.42 0.51
CA ILE A 491 -2.78 10.63 -0.10
C ILE A 491 -3.28 9.65 -1.18
N PHE A 492 -4.55 9.23 -1.14
CA PHE A 492 -5.11 8.31 -2.14
C PHE A 492 -5.28 8.93 -3.52
N GLU A 493 -5.19 10.26 -3.63
CA GLU A 493 -5.20 10.99 -4.89
C GLU A 493 -3.79 11.16 -5.48
N GLU A 494 -2.73 10.89 -4.71
CA GLU A 494 -1.36 11.00 -5.19
C GLU A 494 -0.99 9.85 -6.13
N TYR A 495 -0.41 10.20 -7.28
CA TYR A 495 0.06 9.20 -8.24
C TYR A 495 1.14 8.29 -7.62
N THR A 496 1.97 8.81 -6.71
CA THR A 496 3.02 8.03 -6.04
C THR A 496 2.43 6.89 -5.22
N TYR A 497 1.31 7.11 -4.54
CA TYR A 497 0.59 6.06 -3.81
C TYR A 497 0.03 5.01 -4.78
N ALA A 498 -0.62 5.46 -5.86
CA ALA A 498 -1.20 4.57 -6.87
C ALA A 498 -0.12 3.72 -7.57
N MET A 499 1.04 4.31 -7.86
CA MET A 499 2.16 3.64 -8.52
C MET A 499 2.86 2.64 -7.60
N GLU A 500 3.11 2.99 -6.33
CA GLU A 500 3.71 2.06 -5.36
C GLU A 500 2.77 0.87 -5.06
N GLU A 501 1.46 1.10 -4.99
CA GLU A 501 0.46 0.03 -4.79
C GLU A 501 0.44 -0.96 -5.96
N ILE A 502 0.40 -0.47 -7.21
CA ILE A 502 0.39 -1.37 -8.38
C ILE A 502 1.75 -2.03 -8.62
N ASN A 503 2.84 -1.36 -8.25
CA ASN A 503 4.19 -1.94 -8.23
C ASN A 503 4.24 -3.14 -7.27
N LEU A 504 3.71 -2.98 -6.06
CA LEU A 504 3.59 -4.07 -5.08
C LEU A 504 2.74 -5.22 -5.61
N TYR A 505 1.57 -4.94 -6.20
CA TYR A 505 0.69 -5.99 -6.72
C TYR A 505 1.33 -6.76 -7.87
N THR A 506 2.05 -6.07 -8.76
CA THR A 506 2.80 -6.72 -9.85
C THR A 506 3.87 -7.65 -9.29
N ARG A 507 4.60 -7.25 -8.23
CA ARG A 507 5.56 -8.12 -7.54
C ARG A 507 4.89 -9.33 -6.89
N ILE A 508 3.76 -9.13 -6.22
CA ILE A 508 2.96 -10.20 -5.62
C ILE A 508 2.53 -11.22 -6.69
N LEU A 509 2.05 -10.77 -7.85
CA LEU A 509 1.68 -11.66 -8.96
C LEU A 509 2.87 -12.50 -9.43
N ALA A 510 4.03 -11.88 -9.62
CA ALA A 510 5.22 -12.55 -10.12
C ALA A 510 5.81 -13.56 -9.11
N ILE A 511 5.77 -13.24 -7.81
CA ILE A 511 6.47 -14.00 -6.77
C ILE A 511 5.53 -14.93 -5.99
N CYS A 512 4.42 -14.41 -5.45
CA CYS A 512 3.49 -15.19 -4.64
C CYS A 512 2.62 -16.11 -5.50
N GLN A 513 2.27 -15.67 -6.71
CA GLN A 513 1.27 -16.29 -7.59
C GLN A 513 -0.08 -16.50 -6.85
N PRO A 514 -0.70 -15.42 -6.34
CA PRO A 514 -1.98 -15.52 -5.66
C PRO A 514 -3.07 -15.97 -6.64
N LEU A 515 -4.11 -16.61 -6.12
CA LEU A 515 -5.37 -16.79 -6.85
C LEU A 515 -6.07 -15.44 -7.04
N THR A 516 -6.02 -14.60 -6.02
CA THR A 516 -6.63 -13.26 -6.02
C THR A 516 -5.95 -12.33 -5.03
N ILE A 517 -6.03 -11.03 -5.30
CA ILE A 517 -5.63 -9.95 -4.38
C ILE A 517 -6.90 -9.20 -4.00
N LEU A 518 -7.29 -9.22 -2.73
CA LEU A 518 -8.49 -8.55 -2.25
C LEU A 518 -8.16 -7.11 -1.86
N GLN A 519 -8.51 -6.14 -2.71
CA GLN A 519 -8.26 -4.73 -2.41
C GLN A 519 -8.88 -4.35 -1.06
N TRP A 520 -8.11 -3.67 -0.19
CA TRP A 520 -8.65 -2.91 0.94
C TRP A 520 -8.80 -1.43 0.53
N GLN A 521 -10.01 -0.91 0.37
CA GLN A 521 -11.27 -1.65 0.25
C GLN A 521 -12.14 -1.04 -0.85
N LEU A 522 -13.09 -1.83 -1.37
CA LEU A 522 -14.06 -1.35 -2.37
C LEU A 522 -15.29 -0.71 -1.69
N THR A 523 -15.02 0.03 -0.60
CA THR A 523 -15.98 0.82 0.21
C THR A 523 -15.32 2.15 0.61
N ALA A 524 -16.00 3.02 1.36
CA ALA A 524 -15.59 4.41 1.51
C ALA A 524 -14.30 4.64 2.34
N ASP A 525 -13.96 3.76 3.29
CA ASP A 525 -12.88 4.02 4.27
C ASP A 525 -11.44 3.79 3.72
N TYR A 526 -11.30 3.10 2.59
CA TYR A 526 -10.07 3.05 1.78
C TYR A 526 -10.40 3.18 0.29
N SER A 527 -11.34 4.08 -0.01
CA SER A 527 -11.94 4.18 -1.34
C SER A 527 -10.89 4.37 -2.44
N PRO A 528 -10.99 3.65 -3.58
CA PRO A 528 -10.27 3.99 -4.80
C PRO A 528 -10.92 5.19 -5.54
N LEU A 529 -12.03 5.71 -5.03
CA LEU A 529 -12.80 6.86 -5.52
C LEU A 529 -12.71 8.03 -4.53
N VAL A 530 -12.97 9.24 -5.01
CA VAL A 530 -13.03 10.47 -4.21
C VAL A 530 -14.29 11.27 -4.56
N GLY A 531 -14.71 12.18 -3.67
CA GLY A 531 -16.00 12.89 -3.77
C GLY A 531 -17.15 12.11 -3.13
N GLY A 532 -18.39 12.51 -3.39
CA GLY A 532 -19.59 11.82 -2.92
C GLY A 532 -19.83 11.88 -1.40
N GLY A 533 -19.16 12.80 -0.70
CA GLY A 533 -19.16 12.92 0.76
C GLY A 533 -18.11 12.03 1.46
N ILE A 534 -17.29 11.28 0.71
CA ILE A 534 -16.23 10.42 1.25
C ILE A 534 -15.20 11.31 1.96
N PHE A 535 -14.92 11.02 3.23
CA PHE A 535 -14.08 11.84 4.11
C PHE A 535 -14.50 13.33 4.17
N GLY A 536 -15.78 13.64 3.94
CA GLY A 536 -16.28 15.01 3.91
C GLY A 536 -15.97 15.78 2.61
N ASN A 537 -15.51 15.10 1.55
CA ASN A 537 -15.36 15.69 0.24
C ASN A 537 -16.69 15.65 -0.53
N ASP A 538 -17.37 16.79 -0.64
CA ASP A 538 -18.67 16.94 -1.30
C ASP A 538 -18.58 17.16 -2.84
N GLU A 539 -17.40 16.99 -3.46
CA GLU A 539 -17.28 16.91 -4.92
C GLU A 539 -18.13 15.77 -5.49
N GLU A 540 -18.35 15.76 -6.82
CA GLU A 540 -18.94 14.61 -7.48
C GLU A 540 -18.04 13.38 -7.34
N LEU A 541 -18.64 12.20 -7.11
CA LEU A 541 -17.90 10.95 -7.01
C LEU A 541 -17.16 10.67 -8.32
N ARG A 542 -15.83 10.48 -8.24
CA ARG A 542 -14.98 10.18 -9.39
C ARG A 542 -13.88 9.16 -9.06
N PRO A 543 -13.44 8.36 -10.04
CA PRO A 543 -12.30 7.46 -9.85
C PRO A 543 -10.98 8.23 -9.75
N THR A 544 -10.04 7.72 -8.94
CA THR A 544 -8.65 8.19 -8.93
C THR A 544 -7.77 7.34 -9.86
N GLN A 545 -6.51 7.70 -10.07
CA GLN A 545 -5.54 6.83 -10.77
C GLN A 545 -5.44 5.44 -10.11
N ARG A 546 -5.57 5.38 -8.78
CA ARG A 546 -5.60 4.13 -8.03
C ARG A 546 -6.71 3.20 -8.54
N PHE A 547 -7.93 3.72 -8.73
CA PHE A 547 -9.02 2.96 -9.35
C PHE A 547 -8.64 2.42 -10.74
N TRP A 548 -8.03 3.26 -11.59
CA TRP A 548 -7.67 2.85 -12.96
C TRP A 548 -6.55 1.80 -13.00
N ASN A 549 -5.58 1.88 -12.08
CA ASN A 549 -4.59 0.82 -11.89
C ASN A 549 -5.26 -0.51 -11.53
N LEU A 550 -6.21 -0.47 -10.59
CA LEU A 550 -6.99 -1.65 -10.18
C LEU A 550 -7.87 -2.16 -11.32
N LYS A 551 -8.52 -1.27 -12.08
CA LYS A 551 -9.33 -1.64 -13.25
C LYS A 551 -8.50 -2.32 -14.32
N GLN A 552 -7.31 -1.79 -14.61
CA GLN A 552 -6.40 -2.37 -15.59
C GLN A 552 -5.89 -3.74 -15.14
N LEU A 553 -5.63 -3.95 -13.84
CA LEU A 553 -5.31 -5.28 -13.31
C LEU A 553 -6.54 -6.22 -13.30
N ALA A 554 -7.72 -5.74 -12.93
CA ALA A 554 -8.95 -6.55 -12.95
C ALA A 554 -9.34 -7.01 -14.36
N SER A 555 -8.87 -6.30 -15.39
CA SER A 555 -9.12 -6.62 -16.80
C SER A 555 -8.21 -7.72 -17.35
N THR A 556 -7.31 -8.29 -16.53
CA THR A 556 -6.61 -9.52 -16.87
C THR A 556 -7.61 -10.62 -17.28
N PRO A 557 -7.38 -11.33 -18.41
CA PRO A 557 -8.24 -12.42 -18.85
C PRO A 557 -8.40 -13.50 -17.78
N GLU A 558 -9.55 -14.16 -17.78
CA GLU A 558 -9.80 -15.31 -16.91
C GLU A 558 -9.05 -16.56 -17.39
N ASN A 559 -8.93 -17.56 -16.50
CA ASN A 559 -8.28 -18.84 -16.80
C ASN A 559 -6.80 -18.70 -17.24
N VAL A 560 -6.09 -17.73 -16.69
CA VAL A 560 -4.65 -17.50 -16.94
C VAL A 560 -3.82 -17.96 -15.75
N PHE A 561 -2.57 -18.33 -16.04
CA PHE A 561 -1.63 -18.87 -15.06
C PHE A 561 -0.40 -18.00 -15.01
N ALA A 562 0.21 -17.87 -13.82
CA ALA A 562 1.49 -17.21 -13.65
C ALA A 562 2.53 -17.77 -14.64
N MET A 563 3.28 -16.88 -15.27
CA MET A 563 4.36 -17.23 -16.20
C MET A 563 5.63 -16.51 -15.72
N PRO A 564 6.76 -17.22 -15.54
CA PRO A 564 8.00 -16.58 -15.15
C PRO A 564 8.39 -15.51 -16.18
N ILE A 565 8.63 -14.30 -15.71
CA ILE A 565 9.10 -13.17 -16.52
C ILE A 565 10.19 -12.44 -15.74
N ARG A 566 11.17 -11.90 -16.47
CA ARG A 566 12.25 -11.09 -15.90
C ARG A 566 12.49 -9.84 -16.73
N SER A 567 12.68 -8.72 -16.04
CA SER A 567 13.26 -7.49 -16.57
C SER A 567 14.79 -7.49 -16.35
N ASP A 568 15.53 -6.94 -17.30
CA ASP A 568 16.96 -6.62 -17.15
C ASP A 568 17.21 -5.24 -16.51
N LYS A 569 16.13 -4.51 -16.17
CA LYS A 569 16.15 -3.21 -15.49
C LYS A 569 15.41 -3.28 -14.16
N GLU A 570 16.06 -2.79 -13.10
CA GLU A 570 15.52 -2.81 -11.72
C GLU A 570 14.34 -1.86 -11.52
N ASP A 571 14.26 -0.77 -12.29
CA ASP A 571 13.18 0.21 -12.24
C ASP A 571 11.94 -0.20 -13.06
N VAL A 572 11.96 -1.37 -13.70
CA VAL A 572 10.81 -1.95 -14.41
C VAL A 572 10.38 -3.25 -13.73
N THR A 573 9.28 -3.17 -13.00
CA THR A 573 8.64 -4.34 -12.38
C THR A 573 7.74 -5.03 -13.41
N CYS A 574 7.76 -6.37 -13.46
CA CYS A 574 6.97 -7.13 -14.43
C CYS A 574 6.30 -8.36 -13.83
N ALA A 575 5.08 -8.66 -14.28
CA ALA A 575 4.39 -9.93 -14.07
C ALA A 575 3.75 -10.39 -15.38
N ALA A 576 3.74 -11.70 -15.61
CA ALA A 576 3.10 -12.28 -16.79
C ALA A 576 2.13 -13.37 -16.38
N LEU A 577 0.99 -13.36 -17.03
CA LEU A 577 -0.10 -14.30 -16.87
C LEU A 577 -0.46 -14.81 -18.26
N GLY A 578 -0.67 -16.10 -18.41
CA GLY A 578 -1.11 -16.62 -19.70
C GLY A 578 -1.64 -18.03 -19.67
N ASN A 579 -2.26 -18.40 -20.77
CA ASN A 579 -2.79 -19.74 -21.00
C ASN A 579 -2.33 -20.23 -22.36
N ASN A 580 -1.36 -21.16 -22.35
CA ASN A 580 -0.84 -21.76 -23.57
C ASN A 580 -1.91 -22.47 -24.38
N ARG A 581 -3.03 -22.92 -23.82
CA ARG A 581 -4.07 -23.63 -24.58
C ARG A 581 -4.88 -22.65 -25.43
N THR A 582 -5.38 -21.57 -24.84
CA THR A 582 -6.24 -20.59 -25.51
C THR A 582 -5.43 -19.53 -26.27
N GLY A 583 -4.21 -19.23 -25.81
CA GLY A 583 -3.39 -18.16 -26.35
C GLY A 583 -3.64 -16.80 -25.69
N ASP A 584 -4.38 -16.78 -24.58
CA ASP A 584 -4.61 -15.57 -23.79
C ASP A 584 -3.38 -15.26 -22.95
N TYR A 585 -2.93 -14.01 -22.99
CA TYR A 585 -1.80 -13.49 -22.25
C TYR A 585 -2.11 -12.08 -21.73
N ALA A 586 -1.61 -11.79 -20.53
CA ALA A 586 -1.52 -10.46 -19.96
C ALA A 586 -0.13 -10.27 -19.36
N ILE A 587 0.57 -9.21 -19.79
CA ILE A 587 1.87 -8.83 -19.26
C ILE A 587 1.71 -7.46 -18.63
N HIS A 588 1.88 -7.39 -17.32
CA HIS A 588 1.75 -6.21 -16.49
C HIS A 588 3.14 -5.65 -16.19
N LEU A 589 3.35 -4.37 -16.48
CA LEU A 589 4.64 -3.68 -16.39
C LEU A 589 4.46 -2.37 -15.64
N VAL A 590 5.27 -2.13 -14.62
CA VAL A 590 5.33 -0.84 -13.93
C VAL A 590 6.69 -0.24 -14.20
N ASN A 591 6.74 0.84 -14.98
CA ASN A 591 7.96 1.59 -15.24
C ASN A 591 8.07 2.72 -14.21
N ASN A 592 9.01 2.59 -13.28
CA ASN A 592 9.29 3.62 -12.26
C ASN A 592 10.33 4.63 -12.74
N GLY A 593 10.85 4.52 -13.96
CA GLY A 593 11.86 5.42 -14.53
C GLY A 593 11.39 6.17 -15.78
N PRO A 594 12.34 6.74 -16.54
CA PRO A 594 12.07 7.46 -17.79
C PRO A 594 11.44 6.59 -18.90
N THR A 595 10.87 7.27 -19.89
CA THR A 595 10.36 6.67 -21.12
C THR A 595 11.49 5.96 -21.87
N ARG A 596 11.29 4.70 -22.24
CA ARG A 596 12.30 3.88 -22.92
C ARG A 596 11.69 2.88 -23.89
N GLN A 597 12.52 2.35 -24.79
CA GLN A 597 12.11 1.25 -25.66
C GLN A 597 12.12 -0.07 -24.88
N ALA A 598 11.08 -0.88 -25.06
CA ALA A 598 10.95 -2.19 -24.44
C ALA A 598 10.88 -3.30 -25.50
N THR A 599 11.57 -4.40 -25.21
CA THR A 599 11.53 -5.61 -26.02
C THR A 599 11.10 -6.80 -25.16
N LEU A 600 9.89 -7.31 -25.41
CA LEU A 600 9.39 -8.55 -24.80
C LEU A 600 9.71 -9.73 -25.70
N THR A 601 10.33 -10.77 -25.15
CA THR A 601 10.68 -12.02 -25.83
C THR A 601 10.06 -13.22 -25.12
N GLY A 602 9.93 -14.35 -25.83
CA GLY A 602 9.46 -15.62 -25.25
C GLY A 602 7.95 -15.84 -25.32
N LEU A 603 7.23 -15.00 -26.07
CA LEU A 603 5.82 -15.22 -26.38
C LEU A 603 5.66 -16.45 -27.28
N PRO A 604 4.65 -17.31 -27.05
CA PRO A 604 4.39 -18.42 -27.95
C PRO A 604 4.05 -17.93 -29.37
N ARG A 605 4.47 -18.69 -30.38
CA ARG A 605 4.24 -18.35 -31.80
C ARG A 605 2.78 -18.12 -32.18
N LYS A 606 1.82 -18.64 -31.41
CA LYS A 606 0.38 -18.46 -31.65
C LYS A 606 -0.08 -17.03 -31.34
N VAL A 607 0.58 -16.34 -30.41
CA VAL A 607 0.30 -14.95 -30.08
C VAL A 607 0.83 -14.09 -31.22
N LYS A 608 -0.08 -13.37 -31.90
CA LYS A 608 0.25 -12.55 -33.08
C LYS A 608 0.23 -11.06 -32.81
N SER A 609 -0.50 -10.65 -31.79
CA SER A 609 -0.62 -9.27 -31.37
C SER A 609 -1.07 -9.17 -29.93
N LEU A 610 -0.74 -8.05 -29.30
CA LEU A 610 -1.18 -7.69 -27.95
C LEU A 610 -1.70 -6.26 -27.99
N GLN A 611 -2.84 -6.00 -27.35
CA GLN A 611 -3.35 -4.67 -27.10
C GLN A 611 -2.60 -4.04 -25.92
N LEU A 612 -2.04 -2.85 -26.13
CA LEU A 612 -1.39 -2.08 -25.09
C LEU A 612 -2.41 -1.17 -24.38
N TYR A 613 -2.34 -1.14 -23.04
CA TYR A 613 -3.07 -0.22 -22.17
C TYR A 613 -2.10 0.51 -21.27
N VAL A 614 -2.34 1.80 -21.01
CA VAL A 614 -1.52 2.59 -20.09
C VAL A 614 -2.40 3.29 -19.06
N THR A 615 -1.99 3.23 -17.81
CA THR A 615 -2.50 4.09 -16.73
C THR A 615 -1.34 4.87 -16.12
N ASP A 616 -1.53 6.17 -15.96
CA ASP A 616 -0.63 7.10 -15.27
C ASP A 616 -1.45 8.29 -14.73
N ASN A 617 -0.79 9.40 -14.41
CA ASN A 617 -1.45 10.60 -13.88
C ASN A 617 -2.31 11.35 -14.92
N GLU A 618 -2.17 11.05 -16.21
CA GLU A 618 -2.90 11.69 -17.31
C GLU A 618 -3.88 10.73 -18.00
N ARG A 619 -3.61 9.43 -17.95
CA ARG A 619 -4.29 8.39 -18.71
C ARG A 619 -4.94 7.37 -17.79
N ASN A 620 -6.20 7.07 -18.08
CA ASN A 620 -7.07 6.22 -17.28
C ASN A 620 -7.33 4.89 -18.01
N MET A 621 -6.43 3.90 -17.86
CA MET A 621 -6.44 2.65 -18.63
C MET A 621 -6.64 2.91 -20.14
N GLN A 622 -5.90 3.87 -20.67
CA GLN A 622 -6.04 4.28 -22.06
C GLN A 622 -5.56 3.16 -22.99
N LYS A 623 -6.46 2.73 -23.88
CA LYS A 623 -6.14 1.82 -24.98
C LYS A 623 -5.23 2.52 -25.98
N SER A 624 -4.08 1.92 -26.28
CA SER A 624 -3.07 2.44 -27.20
C SER A 624 -2.96 1.56 -28.46
N ASP A 625 -1.81 1.54 -29.11
CA ASP A 625 -1.55 0.75 -30.30
C ASP A 625 -1.61 -0.76 -30.06
N VAL A 626 -1.97 -1.49 -31.11
CA VAL A 626 -1.86 -2.94 -31.16
C VAL A 626 -0.41 -3.31 -31.50
N ILE A 627 0.27 -3.96 -30.56
CA ILE A 627 1.66 -4.38 -30.69
C ILE A 627 1.70 -5.72 -31.44
N LYS A 628 2.39 -5.74 -32.59
CA LYS A 628 2.58 -6.96 -33.38
C LYS A 628 3.63 -7.85 -32.74
N VAL A 629 3.35 -9.15 -32.69
CA VAL A 629 4.29 -10.17 -32.24
C VAL A 629 4.89 -10.87 -33.45
N LYS A 630 6.23 -10.79 -33.59
CA LYS A 630 6.98 -11.45 -34.66
C LYS A 630 8.01 -12.37 -34.03
N ASP A 631 8.01 -13.64 -34.44
CA ASP A 631 8.95 -14.66 -33.95
C ASP A 631 9.05 -14.75 -32.41
N GLY A 632 7.91 -14.53 -31.72
CA GLY A 632 7.84 -14.55 -30.25
C GLY A 632 8.35 -13.28 -29.57
N GLN A 633 8.56 -12.20 -30.32
CA GLN A 633 9.02 -10.90 -29.85
C GLN A 633 7.99 -9.80 -30.10
N ALA A 634 7.83 -8.91 -29.12
CA ALA A 634 7.06 -7.67 -29.21
C ALA A 634 7.96 -6.48 -28.84
N GLN A 635 7.86 -5.38 -29.58
CA GLN A 635 8.59 -4.13 -29.31
C GLN A 635 7.60 -2.99 -29.18
N PHE A 636 7.79 -2.14 -28.17
CA PHE A 636 6.89 -1.05 -27.83
C PHE A 636 7.63 0.00 -27.00
N THR A 637 7.08 1.22 -26.94
CA THR A 637 7.54 2.24 -26.00
C THR A 637 6.90 1.97 -24.63
N LEU A 638 7.72 2.00 -23.59
CA LEU A 638 7.28 1.95 -22.20
C LEU A 638 7.42 3.37 -21.63
N ASP A 639 6.28 4.02 -21.39
CA ASP A 639 6.22 5.41 -20.97
C ASP A 639 6.71 5.58 -19.53
N GLU A 640 7.22 6.76 -19.21
CA GLU A 640 7.70 7.08 -17.87
C GLU A 640 6.61 6.96 -16.79
N VAL A 641 7.00 6.54 -15.59
CA VAL A 641 6.15 6.56 -14.38
C VAL A 641 4.73 6.03 -14.65
N SER A 642 4.65 4.88 -15.33
CA SER A 642 3.39 4.36 -15.87
C SER A 642 3.17 2.90 -15.55
N TYR A 643 1.90 2.52 -15.48
CA TYR A 643 1.45 1.14 -15.45
C TYR A 643 0.94 0.72 -16.83
N THR A 644 1.70 -0.16 -17.48
CA THR A 644 1.42 -0.66 -18.83
C THR A 644 1.00 -2.12 -18.78
N SER A 645 -0.07 -2.46 -19.49
CA SER A 645 -0.49 -3.84 -19.70
C SER A 645 -0.51 -4.17 -21.19
N LEU A 646 0.12 -5.29 -21.56
CA LEU A 646 -0.05 -5.92 -22.88
C LEU A 646 -0.97 -7.12 -22.72
N MET A 647 -2.17 -7.03 -23.28
CA MET A 647 -3.16 -8.10 -23.17
C MET A 647 -3.48 -8.66 -24.55
N SER A 648 -3.82 -9.94 -24.63
CA SER A 648 -4.39 -10.49 -25.85
C SER A 648 -5.66 -9.72 -26.20
N GLY A 649 -5.75 -9.24 -27.44
CA GLY A 649 -6.93 -8.52 -27.90
C GLY A 649 -8.13 -9.45 -27.93
N GLU A 650 -9.33 -8.88 -27.75
CA GLU A 650 -10.60 -9.56 -28.03
C GLU A 650 -10.66 -10.13 -29.45
#